data_AF-A0AAD8GK42-F1
#
_entry.id   AF-A0AAD8GK42-F1
#
_cell.length_a   1.000
_cell.length_b   1.000
_cell.length_c   1.000
_cell.angle_alpha   90.00
_cell.angle_beta   90.00
_cell.angle_gamma   90.00
#
_symmetry.space_group_name_H-M   'P 1'
#
loop_
_entity.id
_entity.type
_entity.pdbx_description
1 polymer ?
#
loop_
_entity_poly.entity_id
_entity_poly.type
_entity_poly.pdbx_seq_one_letter_code
_entity_poly.pdbx_strand_id
1 'polypeptide(L)'
;MLRLNLIFICIFFTQFSAAAKVSDQTAGPRLNNGKLYKYSYSAEVLLDRAKGTAEESTGYRISTSVNVNLVWRNPSNKDEQLIKILMSDVKIENVNKRDNKRNIFLGSSAKSILGKDNLAALEKPLILHLNFGKVKSLYSYQKEHAVITNIKRGLVSLFQLQLSSGRREEEDVSGKCKVNYQSRQNQVTRIKELDSCKTADTGFTSHSKVLGVSSKSTSATVFTLEDGFIKSAHSEENHLLSLNVRQAIAAKIVSKQLLQLVKIEAGPKETAGKEVKSIIKTLDPKYVSIPLAAETVKSECKGCPTLWEHWQSVSKEFEPKNLSNSTAARKFLSLIRTMRKARKEEILQVLRSSSSSVLPPLVDAVTSTQTLASLEAILEFLDFSDEEGLVLQERFLYACGFASHPNEEMLKALMGIRNGKIGSNDIKESVVIIMGALVRKLCQKGGCELPAVVETKKWILEGPDSTEVESEIKMYLLSLKNALLPEAVPLLTKYSESGSGPISSIAITALQKYDVSLITQEVKKTLNRIYHQNHRVHEKTVRTAAADLIFSSNPTYMEVKNLMLSIGSLPHEMNKYMLSKVQDILHFEMPASKVVRQVMRDMIAHNYDRFSKVGSSSAFSGYITRDPDTTATYSLDILYSGSGILRRSNMDIMTFSKDTQLHASQVVIEAQGLESLIAATADEGEEDLESFSGMSAVLFDVQLRPVTFFKGYSDLMSKMFTATGDPINVVKGLILLVDHSQVIQLQSGLRASAEFQGGLAIDISGGMEFSLWYRESKTSVNNKGAMVVTGNVTVDMDFVRAGVEVSFETEAALDFITTVKFSQYPFLVCMQMEKAQFPFRQFLTKYESLASGKHYISRKGRREIVPGSEFPLHQENSNMCKKVFSEGSDW
;
A
#
# COMPACT_ATOMS: atom_id res chain seq x y z
N MET A 1 -19.85 18.06 23.22
CA MET A 1 -19.92 17.24 21.99
C MET A 1 -21.01 17.69 21.01
N LEU A 2 -22.27 17.93 21.40
CA LEU A 2 -23.35 18.25 20.43
C LEU A 2 -23.25 19.65 19.76
N ARG A 3 -22.77 20.69 20.46
CA ARG A 3 -22.79 22.07 19.91
C ARG A 3 -21.79 22.33 18.77
N LEU A 4 -20.71 21.56 18.64
CA LEU A 4 -19.73 21.73 17.56
C LEU A 4 -20.11 20.94 16.28
N ASN A 5 -20.71 19.76 16.44
CA ASN A 5 -21.14 18.92 15.31
C ASN A 5 -22.34 19.54 14.56
N LEU A 6 -23.23 20.27 15.24
CA LEU A 6 -24.32 21.03 14.59
C LEU A 6 -23.81 22.20 13.73
N ILE A 7 -22.66 22.79 14.09
CA ILE A 7 -22.02 23.87 13.32
C ILE A 7 -21.41 23.30 12.02
N PHE A 8 -20.84 22.08 12.06
CA PHE A 8 -20.27 21.43 10.88
C PHE A 8 -21.31 21.05 9.80
N ILE A 9 -22.55 20.75 10.19
CA ILE A 9 -23.60 20.32 9.25
C ILE A 9 -24.29 21.53 8.58
N CYS A 10 -24.42 22.67 9.26
CA CYS A 10 -25.05 23.86 8.67
C CYS A 10 -24.14 24.63 7.69
N ILE A 11 -22.82 24.42 7.71
CA ILE A 11 -21.87 25.18 6.86
C ILE A 11 -21.79 24.63 5.42
N PHE A 12 -22.20 23.38 5.17
CA PHE A 12 -22.18 22.81 3.82
C PHE A 12 -23.30 23.31 2.90
N PHE A 13 -24.37 23.93 3.43
CA PHE A 13 -25.54 24.31 2.63
C PHE A 13 -25.67 25.80 2.27
N THR A 14 -24.82 26.68 2.79
CA THR A 14 -24.89 28.12 2.45
C THR A 14 -23.67 28.56 1.65
N GLN A 15 -23.53 28.00 0.45
CA GLN A 15 -22.80 28.67 -0.63
C GLN A 15 -23.84 29.32 -1.54
N PHE A 16 -24.13 30.61 -1.35
CA PHE A 16 -24.45 31.56 -2.43
C PHE A 16 -24.64 32.96 -1.82
N SER A 17 -23.98 33.93 -2.45
CA SER A 17 -24.30 35.38 -2.46
C SER A 17 -23.96 36.23 -1.22
N ALA A 18 -22.83 36.95 -1.30
CA ALA A 18 -22.76 38.42 -1.25
C ALA A 18 -21.29 38.87 -1.09
N ALA A 19 -20.66 39.27 -2.19
CA ALA A 19 -19.36 39.92 -2.17
C ALA A 19 -19.54 41.41 -1.80
N ALA A 20 -19.38 41.75 -0.53
CA ALA A 20 -19.20 43.12 -0.10
C ALA A 20 -17.70 43.46 -0.10
N LYS A 21 -17.29 44.36 -1.01
CA LYS A 21 -15.98 45.00 -1.03
C LYS A 21 -15.84 45.85 0.24
N VAL A 22 -15.07 45.37 1.21
CA VAL A 22 -14.54 46.18 2.32
C VAL A 22 -13.06 46.41 2.05
N SER A 23 -12.63 47.67 2.16
CA SER A 23 -11.29 48.17 1.90
C SER A 23 -10.19 47.40 2.63
N ASP A 24 -9.16 47.06 1.88
CA ASP A 24 -7.95 46.31 2.27
C ASP A 24 -7.09 47.15 3.23
N GLN A 25 -7.26 46.95 4.54
CA GLN A 25 -6.22 47.26 5.53
C GLN A 25 -5.97 46.01 6.36
N THR A 26 -4.95 45.25 5.98
CA THR A 26 -4.49 44.07 6.72
C THR A 26 -3.84 44.49 8.04
N ALA A 27 -4.63 44.73 9.07
CA ALA A 27 -4.14 44.95 10.43
C ALA A 27 -3.96 43.62 11.17
N GLY A 28 -2.83 43.47 11.87
CA GLY A 28 -2.56 42.36 12.78
C GLY A 28 -2.71 42.76 14.25
N PRO A 29 -2.56 41.82 15.20
CA PRO A 29 -2.63 42.13 16.63
C PRO A 29 -1.52 43.11 17.04
N ARG A 30 -1.85 44.17 17.78
CA ARG A 30 -0.90 45.19 18.27
C ARG A 30 -0.78 45.13 19.79
N LEU A 31 0.43 45.11 20.33
CA LEU A 31 0.64 45.16 21.77
C LEU A 31 0.71 46.62 22.27
N ASN A 32 0.09 46.89 23.41
CA ASN A 32 0.20 48.20 24.04
C ASN A 32 1.61 48.43 24.61
N ASN A 33 2.04 49.68 24.54
CA ASN A 33 3.33 50.15 25.02
C ASN A 33 3.43 50.00 26.54
N GLY A 34 4.61 49.62 27.05
CA GLY A 34 4.88 49.53 28.49
C GLY A 34 4.00 48.54 29.25
N LYS A 35 3.40 47.56 28.57
CA LYS A 35 2.60 46.49 29.18
C LYS A 35 3.28 45.13 29.04
N LEU A 36 3.13 44.31 30.06
CA LEU A 36 3.52 42.90 30.11
C LEU A 36 2.26 42.03 30.14
N TYR A 37 2.10 41.16 29.16
CA TYR A 37 0.98 40.24 29.06
C TYR A 37 1.41 38.88 29.59
N LYS A 38 0.73 38.38 30.63
CA LYS A 38 0.95 37.05 31.17
C LYS A 38 -0.11 36.09 30.68
N TYR A 39 0.32 35.08 29.96
CA TYR A 39 -0.50 34.01 29.41
C TYR A 39 -0.26 32.71 30.16
N SER A 40 -1.29 31.88 30.22
CA SER A 40 -1.16 30.45 30.42
C SER A 40 -1.16 29.76 29.06
N TYR A 41 -0.17 28.91 28.82
CA TYR A 41 -0.09 28.09 27.61
C TYR A 41 -0.08 26.61 27.98
N SER A 42 -0.89 25.83 27.28
CA SER A 42 -0.86 24.38 27.33
C SER A 42 -0.90 23.78 25.93
N ALA A 43 0.01 22.85 25.65
CA ALA A 43 -0.01 22.00 24.48
C ALA A 43 -0.18 20.54 24.92
N GLU A 44 -1.23 19.88 24.47
CA GLU A 44 -1.46 18.47 24.72
C GLU A 44 -1.55 17.68 23.42
N VAL A 45 -1.14 16.42 23.50
CA VAL A 45 -1.28 15.47 22.41
C VAL A 45 -1.96 14.21 22.92
N LEU A 46 -2.89 13.68 22.15
CA LEU A 46 -3.68 12.51 22.46
C LEU A 46 -3.58 11.55 21.27
N LEU A 47 -3.30 10.28 21.57
CA LEU A 47 -3.20 9.18 20.63
C LEU A 47 -4.22 8.11 21.00
N ASP A 48 -5.04 7.71 20.03
CA ASP A 48 -5.98 6.61 20.21
C ASP A 48 -6.30 5.89 18.89
N ARG A 49 -7.11 4.83 18.97
CA ARG A 49 -7.79 4.25 17.82
C ARG A 49 -8.86 5.21 17.28
N ALA A 50 -9.26 5.04 16.01
CA ALA A 50 -10.23 5.92 15.35
C ALA A 50 -11.56 6.13 16.12
N LYS A 51 -12.14 5.05 16.68
CA LYS A 51 -13.37 5.07 17.51
C LYS A 51 -13.07 5.04 19.02
N GLY A 52 -11.92 5.57 19.42
CA GLY A 52 -11.48 5.63 20.81
C GLY A 52 -12.14 6.77 21.59
N THR A 53 -12.11 6.67 22.92
CA THR A 53 -12.55 7.74 23.82
C THR A 53 -11.34 8.48 24.36
N ALA A 54 -11.45 9.80 24.52
CA ALA A 54 -10.36 10.62 25.04
C ALA A 54 -9.89 10.20 26.46
N GLU A 55 -10.70 9.47 27.21
CA GLU A 55 -10.36 8.97 28.55
C GLU A 55 -9.39 7.76 28.51
N GLU A 56 -9.41 6.97 27.43
CA GLU A 56 -8.52 5.81 27.27
C GLU A 56 -7.26 6.11 26.43
N SER A 57 -7.11 7.32 25.91
CA SER A 57 -5.98 7.68 25.04
C SER A 57 -4.67 7.84 25.81
N THR A 58 -3.55 7.67 25.10
CA THR A 58 -2.20 7.97 25.60
C THR A 58 -1.72 9.33 25.10
N GLY A 59 -0.82 9.95 25.84
CA GLY A 59 -0.31 11.26 25.50
C GLY A 59 0.20 12.03 26.71
N TYR A 60 0.72 13.22 26.45
CA TYR A 60 1.25 14.11 27.48
C TYR A 60 0.84 15.56 27.21
N ARG A 61 0.85 16.36 28.27
CA ARG A 61 0.56 17.79 28.27
C ARG A 61 1.77 18.56 28.76
N ILE A 62 2.17 19.56 27.98
CA ILE A 62 3.16 20.57 28.35
C ILE A 62 2.40 21.83 28.75
N SER A 63 2.60 22.31 29.96
CA SER A 63 1.99 23.56 30.46
C SER A 63 3.06 24.53 30.95
N THR A 64 2.85 25.82 30.75
CA THR A 64 3.83 26.87 31.03
C THR A 64 3.16 28.23 31.13
N SER A 65 3.76 29.12 31.92
CA SER A 65 3.46 30.54 31.94
C SER A 65 4.23 31.23 30.82
N VAL A 66 3.57 32.09 30.03
CA VAL A 66 4.20 32.81 28.92
C VAL A 66 4.09 34.31 29.15
N ASN A 67 5.23 34.97 29.23
CA ASN A 67 5.33 36.41 29.35
C ASN A 67 5.60 37.02 27.98
N VAL A 68 4.76 37.96 27.55
CA VAL A 68 4.89 38.64 26.26
C VAL A 68 4.92 40.15 26.48
N ASN A 69 5.91 40.82 25.91
CA ASN A 69 6.00 42.28 25.93
C ASN A 69 6.52 42.84 24.61
N LEU A 70 6.14 44.08 24.33
CA LEU A 70 6.68 44.85 23.21
C LEU A 70 8.13 45.26 23.53
N VAL A 71 9.03 45.11 22.57
CA VAL A 71 10.45 45.50 22.70
C VAL A 71 10.76 46.72 21.86
N TRP A 72 10.21 46.76 20.65
CA TRP A 72 10.41 47.83 19.69
C TRP A 72 9.23 47.90 18.73
N ARG A 73 8.93 49.11 18.26
CA ARG A 73 7.98 49.39 17.18
C ARG A 73 8.64 50.31 16.16
N ASN A 74 8.41 50.05 14.89
CA ASN A 74 8.97 50.90 13.84
C ASN A 74 8.35 52.31 13.92
N PRO A 75 9.17 53.39 14.02
CA PRO A 75 8.68 54.76 14.02
C PRO A 75 7.90 55.15 12.75
N SER A 76 8.21 54.53 11.61
CA SER A 76 7.59 54.81 10.31
C SER A 76 6.38 53.92 10.00
N ASN A 77 6.33 52.71 10.56
CA ASN A 77 5.23 51.76 10.36
C ASN A 77 4.78 51.16 11.70
N LYS A 78 3.66 51.62 12.24
CA LYS A 78 3.17 51.16 13.55
C LYS A 78 2.76 49.68 13.59
N ASP A 79 2.57 49.04 12.44
CA ASP A 79 2.26 47.61 12.31
C ASP A 79 3.49 46.70 12.25
N GLU A 80 4.70 47.27 12.20
CA GLU A 80 5.95 46.53 12.32
C GLU A 80 6.46 46.62 13.77
N GLN A 81 6.55 45.47 14.44
CA GLN A 81 6.85 45.38 15.87
C GLN A 81 7.72 44.16 16.19
N LEU A 82 8.55 44.30 17.22
CA LEU A 82 9.30 43.22 17.85
C LEU A 82 8.70 42.91 19.20
N ILE A 83 8.28 41.65 19.39
CA ILE A 83 7.77 41.16 20.67
C ILE A 83 8.76 40.16 21.27
N LYS A 84 8.93 40.23 22.59
CA LYS A 84 9.69 39.25 23.37
C LYS A 84 8.71 38.27 23.99
N ILE A 85 8.98 36.98 23.81
CA ILE A 85 8.20 35.88 24.36
C ILE A 85 9.13 35.09 25.28
N LEU A 86 8.71 34.87 26.52
CA LEU A 86 9.47 34.14 27.54
C LEU A 86 8.57 33.09 28.18
N MET A 87 9.01 31.83 28.15
CA MET A 87 8.33 30.72 28.82
C MET A 87 8.92 30.54 30.22
N SER A 88 8.09 30.28 31.22
CA SER A 88 8.48 29.97 32.59
C SER A 88 7.56 28.89 33.20
N ASP A 89 7.96 28.32 34.33
CA ASP A 89 7.16 27.35 35.09
C ASP A 89 6.71 26.15 34.27
N VAL A 90 7.62 25.62 33.43
CA VAL A 90 7.31 24.49 32.54
C VAL A 90 6.98 23.24 33.36
N LYS A 91 5.84 22.61 33.06
CA LYS A 91 5.40 21.34 33.64
C LYS A 91 5.01 20.36 32.53
N ILE A 92 5.35 19.10 32.73
CA ILE A 92 4.98 18.00 31.83
C ILE A 92 4.17 16.99 32.63
N GLU A 93 2.96 16.71 32.18
CA GLU A 93 1.98 15.91 32.91
C GLU A 93 1.29 14.90 31.98
N ASN A 94 0.64 13.89 32.56
CA ASN A 94 -0.28 13.04 31.80
C ASN A 94 -1.51 13.86 31.40
N VAL A 95 -2.03 13.63 30.19
CA VAL A 95 -3.31 14.24 29.78
C VAL A 95 -4.48 13.60 30.53
N ASN A 96 -4.44 12.28 30.68
CA ASN A 96 -5.44 11.52 31.44
C ASN A 96 -4.99 11.27 32.87
N LYS A 97 -5.90 11.44 33.84
CA LYS A 97 -5.64 11.09 35.24
C LYS A 97 -5.36 9.60 35.33
N ARG A 98 -4.27 9.24 36.01
CA ARG A 98 -3.85 7.86 36.23
C ARG A 98 -3.57 7.61 37.69
N ASP A 99 -3.80 6.36 38.11
CA ASP A 99 -3.36 5.88 39.40
C ASP A 99 -1.85 6.12 39.59
N ASN A 100 -1.43 6.34 40.84
CA ASN A 100 -0.05 6.64 41.18
C ASN A 100 0.96 5.62 40.61
N LYS A 101 0.59 4.33 40.53
CA LYS A 101 1.43 3.26 39.97
C LYS A 101 1.60 3.34 38.45
N ARG A 102 0.69 3.99 37.73
CA ARG A 102 0.64 4.07 36.25
C ARG A 102 1.03 5.47 35.72
N ASN A 103 1.30 6.41 36.62
CA ASN A 103 1.72 7.77 36.30
C ASN A 103 3.24 7.83 36.15
N ILE A 104 3.72 7.94 34.91
CA ILE A 104 5.15 8.01 34.59
C ILE A 104 5.82 9.30 35.09
N PHE A 105 5.03 10.36 35.31
CA PHE A 105 5.51 11.67 35.79
C PHE A 105 5.49 11.81 37.32
N LEU A 106 4.98 10.80 38.06
CA LEU A 106 4.94 10.87 39.51
C LEU A 106 6.36 10.99 40.10
N GLY A 107 6.58 12.04 40.90
CA GLY A 107 7.88 12.36 41.49
C GLY A 107 8.92 12.90 40.50
N SER A 108 8.56 13.13 39.24
CA SER A 108 9.43 13.67 38.20
C SER A 108 9.19 15.18 38.05
N SER A 109 10.23 15.99 38.12
CA SER A 109 10.17 17.42 37.81
C SER A 109 10.48 17.67 36.33
N ALA A 110 10.12 18.84 35.79
CA ALA A 110 10.51 19.21 34.43
C ALA A 110 12.04 19.15 34.23
N LYS A 111 12.81 19.53 35.26
CA LYS A 111 14.26 19.45 35.27
C LYS A 111 14.80 18.02 35.20
N SER A 112 14.12 17.04 35.81
CA SER A 112 14.53 15.63 35.69
C SER A 112 14.11 14.99 34.37
N ILE A 113 13.06 15.50 33.73
CA ILE A 113 12.56 14.98 32.45
C ILE A 113 13.39 15.54 31.28
N LEU A 114 13.49 16.87 31.18
CA LEU A 114 14.18 17.56 30.08
C LEU A 114 15.70 17.61 30.28
N GLY A 115 16.17 17.53 31.53
CA GLY A 115 17.54 17.84 31.88
C GLY A 115 17.76 19.35 32.11
N LYS A 116 18.90 19.70 32.72
CA LYS A 116 19.22 21.10 33.08
C LYS A 116 19.32 22.01 31.85
N ASP A 117 20.02 21.56 30.82
CA ASP A 117 20.34 22.39 29.67
C ASP A 117 19.11 22.64 28.77
N ASN A 118 18.29 21.62 28.55
CA ASN A 118 17.09 21.76 27.71
C ASN A 118 15.98 22.56 28.40
N LEU A 119 15.81 22.43 29.72
CA LEU A 119 14.89 23.29 30.47
C LEU A 119 15.35 24.75 30.41
N ALA A 120 16.64 25.00 30.66
CA ALA A 120 17.21 26.34 30.53
C ALA A 120 17.07 26.90 29.11
N ALA A 121 17.23 26.06 28.08
CA ALA A 121 16.98 26.46 26.69
C ALA A 121 15.51 26.81 26.45
N LEU A 122 14.56 26.01 26.95
CA LEU A 122 13.12 26.28 26.78
C LEU A 122 12.69 27.58 27.48
N GLU A 123 13.31 27.90 28.63
CA GLU A 123 13.07 29.13 29.40
C GLU A 123 13.87 30.34 28.89
N LYS A 124 14.69 30.21 27.84
CA LYS A 124 15.32 31.36 27.20
C LYS A 124 14.31 32.17 26.38
N PRO A 125 14.41 33.52 26.40
CA PRO A 125 13.53 34.38 25.64
C PRO A 125 13.73 34.25 24.13
N LEU A 126 12.65 34.55 23.41
CA LEU A 126 12.54 34.53 21.95
C LEU A 126 12.12 35.92 21.48
N ILE A 127 12.65 36.39 20.36
CA ILE A 127 12.20 37.65 19.75
C ILE A 127 11.49 37.35 18.44
N LEU A 128 10.24 37.79 18.32
CA LEU A 128 9.43 37.63 17.14
C LEU A 128 9.25 38.98 16.44
N HIS A 129 9.57 39.02 15.16
CA HIS A 129 9.36 40.17 14.30
C HIS A 129 8.08 40.01 13.50
N LEU A 130 7.10 40.86 13.81
CA LEU A 130 5.79 40.88 13.17
C LEU A 130 5.67 42.11 12.27
N ASN A 131 5.13 41.92 11.06
CA ASN A 131 4.74 43.00 10.17
C ASN A 131 3.33 42.71 9.64
N PHE A 132 2.37 43.61 9.89
CA PHE A 132 0.95 43.41 9.54
C PHE A 132 0.38 42.07 10.06
N GLY A 133 0.82 41.66 11.25
CA GLY A 133 0.40 40.39 11.89
C GLY A 133 1.04 39.12 11.32
N LYS A 134 1.89 39.22 10.30
CA LYS A 134 2.68 38.10 9.75
C LYS A 134 4.07 38.04 10.35
N VAL A 135 4.60 36.84 10.55
CA VAL A 135 5.98 36.66 11.00
C VAL A 135 6.94 36.92 9.85
N LYS A 136 7.87 37.86 10.06
CA LYS A 136 8.93 38.21 9.10
C LYS A 136 10.27 37.55 9.46
N SER A 137 10.58 37.47 10.76
CA SER A 137 11.76 36.77 11.26
C SER A 137 11.57 36.34 12.71
N LEU A 138 12.20 35.21 13.08
CA LEU A 138 12.27 34.70 14.44
C LEU A 138 13.73 34.71 14.89
N TYR A 139 14.00 35.21 16.09
CA TYR A 139 15.35 35.23 16.66
C TYR A 139 15.39 34.40 17.94
N SER A 140 16.34 33.48 17.99
CA SER A 140 16.64 32.64 19.17
C SER A 140 18.16 32.54 19.37
N TYR A 141 18.57 31.79 20.38
CA TYR A 141 19.96 31.51 20.68
C TYR A 141 20.51 30.37 19.82
N GLN A 142 21.80 30.42 19.49
CA GLN A 142 22.49 29.36 18.77
C GLN A 142 22.73 28.13 19.68
N LYS A 143 22.76 26.91 19.10
CA LYS A 143 22.99 25.62 19.78
C LYS A 143 21.88 25.15 20.74
N GLU A 144 20.62 25.47 20.46
CA GLU A 144 19.47 24.85 21.16
C GLU A 144 19.11 23.49 20.52
N HIS A 145 18.59 22.56 21.31
CA HIS A 145 18.12 21.27 20.81
C HIS A 145 16.90 21.46 19.90
N ALA A 146 16.89 20.84 18.71
CA ALA A 146 15.88 21.08 17.67
C ALA A 146 14.43 20.88 18.15
N VAL A 147 14.16 19.84 18.95
CA VAL A 147 12.84 19.62 19.59
C VAL A 147 12.38 20.81 20.44
N ILE A 148 13.28 21.38 21.25
CA ILE A 148 12.98 22.52 22.13
C ILE A 148 12.67 23.77 21.29
N THR A 149 13.46 24.01 20.25
CA THR A 149 13.22 25.09 19.29
C THR A 149 11.88 24.92 18.58
N ASN A 150 11.50 23.69 18.20
CA ASN A 150 10.22 23.41 17.55
C ASN A 150 9.02 23.67 18.47
N ILE A 151 9.10 23.31 19.76
CA ILE A 151 8.05 23.66 20.76
C ILE A 151 7.89 25.18 20.85
N LYS A 152 8.99 25.93 20.88
CA LYS A 152 8.98 27.40 20.87
C LYS A 152 8.35 27.95 19.58
N ARG A 153 8.67 27.38 18.41
CA ARG A 153 8.04 27.72 17.11
C ARG A 153 6.53 27.48 17.11
N GLY A 154 6.07 26.38 17.73
CA GLY A 154 4.65 26.06 17.86
C GLY A 154 3.87 27.10 18.67
N LEU A 155 4.43 27.59 19.78
CA LEU A 155 3.88 28.69 20.56
C LEU A 155 3.87 30.01 19.76
N VAL A 156 4.99 30.34 19.14
CA VAL A 156 5.17 31.57 18.34
C VAL A 156 4.17 31.64 17.17
N SER A 157 3.86 30.50 16.55
CA SER A 157 2.92 30.38 15.42
C SER A 157 1.48 30.76 15.79
N LEU A 158 1.12 30.83 17.08
CA LEU A 158 -0.17 31.33 17.54
C LEU A 158 -0.26 32.86 17.55
N PHE A 159 0.87 33.57 17.55
CA PHE A 159 0.89 35.04 17.50
C PHE A 159 0.81 35.59 16.06
N GLN A 160 0.87 34.70 15.05
CA GLN A 160 0.58 35.03 13.66
C GLN A 160 -0.94 35.00 13.43
N LEU A 161 -1.52 36.17 13.21
CA LEU A 161 -2.98 36.35 13.08
C LEU A 161 -3.30 37.49 12.11
N GLN A 162 -4.30 37.26 11.27
CA GLN A 162 -4.92 38.30 10.44
C GLN A 162 -6.36 38.58 10.89
N LEU A 163 -6.74 39.85 10.95
CA LEU A 163 -8.10 40.27 11.35
C LEU A 163 -9.10 40.31 10.19
N SER A 164 -8.62 40.25 8.95
CA SER A 164 -9.45 40.23 7.74
C SER A 164 -9.73 38.80 7.28
N SER A 165 -10.94 38.57 6.78
CA SER A 165 -11.30 37.29 6.15
C SER A 165 -10.61 37.15 4.79
N GLY A 166 -10.20 35.92 4.45
CA GLY A 166 -9.60 35.63 3.15
C GLY A 166 -8.69 34.41 3.15
N ARG A 167 -8.41 33.90 1.94
CA ARG A 167 -7.43 32.83 1.71
C ARG A 167 -6.07 33.44 1.41
N ARG A 168 -5.02 32.99 2.11
CA ARG A 168 -3.63 33.43 1.90
C ARG A 168 -2.66 32.29 2.14
N GLU A 169 -1.43 32.47 1.70
CA GLU A 169 -0.31 31.60 2.02
C GLU A 169 0.45 32.17 3.23
N GLU A 170 0.76 31.28 4.18
CA GLU A 170 1.45 31.61 5.43
C GLU A 170 2.52 30.56 5.71
N GLU A 171 3.64 31.02 6.27
CA GLU A 171 4.68 30.15 6.81
C GLU A 171 4.50 30.08 8.33
N ASP A 172 4.48 28.89 8.88
CA ASP A 172 4.53 28.64 10.32
C ASP A 172 5.31 27.36 10.65
N VAL A 173 5.21 26.84 11.87
CA VAL A 173 5.93 25.62 12.26
C VAL A 173 5.63 24.41 11.35
N SER A 174 4.44 24.36 10.72
CA SER A 174 4.04 23.32 9.77
C SER A 174 4.58 23.57 8.34
N GLY A 175 5.41 24.59 8.13
CA GLY A 175 5.93 24.99 6.82
C GLY A 175 5.05 26.02 6.12
N LYS A 176 5.14 26.08 4.79
CA LYS A 176 4.35 27.01 3.96
C LYS A 176 3.02 26.37 3.56
N CYS A 177 1.91 26.90 4.05
CA CYS A 177 0.58 26.32 3.89
C CYS A 177 -0.44 27.36 3.40
N LYS A 178 -1.49 26.88 2.72
CA LYS A 178 -2.69 27.69 2.45
C LYS A 178 -3.58 27.74 3.69
N VAL A 179 -4.00 28.96 4.04
CA VAL A 179 -4.77 29.26 5.24
C VAL A 179 -5.99 30.09 4.85
N ASN A 180 -7.14 29.79 5.45
CA ASN A 180 -8.37 30.53 5.29
C ASN A 180 -8.79 31.17 6.62
N TYR A 181 -8.91 32.49 6.62
CA TYR A 181 -9.39 33.26 7.77
C TYR A 181 -10.87 33.58 7.63
N GLN A 182 -11.62 33.35 8.71
CA GLN A 182 -13.00 33.76 8.87
C GLN A 182 -13.10 34.68 10.08
N SER A 183 -13.26 35.97 9.83
CA SER A 183 -13.38 36.99 10.86
C SER A 183 -14.84 37.26 11.20
N ARG A 184 -15.14 37.29 12.51
CA ARG A 184 -16.39 37.73 13.13
C ARG A 184 -16.02 38.77 14.20
N GLN A 185 -16.95 39.62 14.62
CA GLN A 185 -16.70 40.81 15.47
C GLN A 185 -15.54 40.65 16.49
N ASN A 186 -15.61 39.65 17.39
CA ASN A 186 -14.58 39.39 18.41
C ASN A 186 -13.94 37.98 18.31
N GLN A 187 -14.12 37.30 17.17
CA GLN A 187 -13.62 35.94 16.98
C GLN A 187 -13.08 35.76 15.57
N VAL A 188 -11.86 35.25 15.46
CA VAL A 188 -11.25 34.90 14.18
C VAL A 188 -10.99 33.40 14.16
N THR A 189 -11.46 32.71 13.12
CA THR A 189 -11.16 31.30 12.89
C THR A 189 -10.16 31.18 11.74
N ARG A 190 -9.02 30.55 12.03
CA ARG A 190 -7.98 30.21 11.07
C ARG A 190 -8.09 28.72 10.75
N ILE A 191 -8.39 28.40 9.50
CA ILE A 191 -8.46 27.02 9.01
C ILE A 191 -7.27 26.77 8.10
N LYS A 192 -6.45 25.77 8.41
CA LYS A 192 -5.25 25.42 7.63
C LYS A 192 -5.53 24.20 6.76
N GLU A 193 -5.22 24.32 5.47
CA GLU A 193 -5.27 23.21 4.52
C GLU A 193 -3.95 22.43 4.59
N LEU A 194 -3.88 21.42 5.47
CA LEU A 194 -2.65 20.68 5.76
C LEU A 194 -2.05 19.95 4.54
N ASP A 195 -2.89 19.50 3.61
CA ASP A 195 -2.44 18.84 2.37
C ASP A 195 -1.71 19.79 1.42
N SER A 196 -1.83 21.11 1.62
CA SER A 196 -1.13 22.12 0.83
C SER A 196 0.24 22.51 1.41
N CYS A 197 0.57 22.02 2.60
CA CYS A 197 1.79 22.40 3.31
C CYS A 197 3.04 21.84 2.63
N LYS A 198 4.02 22.70 2.34
CA LYS A 198 5.34 22.29 1.86
C LYS A 198 6.29 22.14 3.04
N THR A 199 6.64 20.90 3.39
CA THR A 199 7.66 20.56 4.40
C THR A 199 8.82 19.80 3.77
N ALA A 200 9.98 19.80 4.46
CA ALA A 200 11.15 19.03 4.05
C ALA A 200 11.08 17.55 4.47
N ASP A 201 9.97 17.13 5.09
CA ASP A 201 9.85 15.81 5.70
C ASP A 201 9.65 14.72 4.67
N THR A 202 10.39 13.64 4.86
CA THR A 202 10.37 12.46 4.01
C THR A 202 9.28 11.49 4.47
N GLY A 203 8.57 10.93 3.49
CA GLY A 203 7.61 9.87 3.69
C GLY A 203 7.42 9.10 2.41
N PHE A 204 6.87 7.90 2.52
CA PHE A 204 6.52 7.08 1.37
C PHE A 204 5.21 6.37 1.64
N THR A 205 4.50 6.09 0.55
CA THR A 205 3.28 5.30 0.57
C THR A 205 3.31 4.32 -0.61
N SER A 206 2.59 3.22 -0.45
CA SER A 206 2.41 2.22 -1.51
C SER A 206 1.78 2.86 -2.76
N HIS A 207 2.15 2.34 -3.94
CA HIS A 207 1.55 2.71 -5.23
C HIS A 207 0.09 2.21 -5.33
N SER A 208 -0.22 1.06 -4.72
CA SER A 208 -1.57 0.50 -4.70
C SER A 208 -2.44 1.26 -3.70
N LYS A 209 -3.55 1.81 -4.18
CA LYS A 209 -4.55 2.47 -3.31
C LYS A 209 -5.24 1.46 -2.39
N VAL A 210 -5.46 0.22 -2.84
CA VAL A 210 -6.04 -0.85 -2.02
C VAL A 210 -5.16 -1.14 -0.81
N LEU A 211 -3.86 -1.37 -1.04
CA LEU A 211 -2.85 -1.60 0.02
C LEU A 211 -2.34 -0.30 0.69
N GLY A 212 -2.96 0.84 0.37
CA GLY A 212 -2.55 2.15 0.85
C GLY A 212 -3.15 2.52 2.21
N VAL A 213 -2.62 3.60 2.78
CA VAL A 213 -3.16 4.24 3.99
C VAL A 213 -3.82 5.56 3.56
N SER A 214 -5.07 5.74 3.92
CA SER A 214 -5.76 7.02 3.79
C SER A 214 -5.49 7.88 5.03
N SER A 215 -5.19 9.15 4.79
CA SER A 215 -5.00 10.17 5.84
C SER A 215 -6.07 11.25 5.68
N LYS A 216 -6.71 11.63 6.77
CA LYS A 216 -7.59 12.80 6.85
C LYS A 216 -7.08 13.71 7.95
N SER A 217 -6.66 14.91 7.56
CA SER A 217 -6.05 15.88 8.47
C SER A 217 -6.87 17.16 8.52
N THR A 218 -7.07 17.73 9.70
CA THR A 218 -7.75 19.01 9.88
C THR A 218 -7.04 19.83 10.96
N SER A 219 -6.75 21.11 10.69
CA SER A 219 -6.22 22.05 11.68
C SER A 219 -7.07 23.32 11.68
N ALA A 220 -7.58 23.67 12.87
CA ALA A 220 -8.36 24.87 13.08
C ALA A 220 -7.90 25.58 14.36
N THR A 221 -7.62 26.88 14.25
CA THR A 221 -7.31 27.75 15.39
C THR A 221 -8.42 28.79 15.54
N VAL A 222 -9.03 28.85 16.72
CA VAL A 222 -10.04 29.84 17.08
C VAL A 222 -9.43 30.87 18.02
N PHE A 223 -9.37 32.12 17.57
CA PHE A 223 -8.89 33.26 18.34
C PHE A 223 -10.07 34.04 18.88
N THR A 224 -10.06 34.33 20.18
CA THR A 224 -10.98 35.28 20.82
C THR A 224 -10.21 36.56 21.12
N LEU A 225 -10.75 37.69 20.66
CA LEU A 225 -10.10 38.98 20.76
C LEU A 225 -10.79 39.87 21.79
N GLU A 226 -9.98 40.64 22.52
CA GLU A 226 -10.40 41.70 23.44
C GLU A 226 -9.51 42.91 23.16
N ASP A 227 -10.11 44.07 22.87
CA ASP A 227 -9.43 45.29 22.45
C ASP A 227 -8.44 45.12 21.28
N GLY A 228 -8.77 44.23 20.33
CA GLY A 228 -7.93 43.94 19.17
C GLY A 228 -6.71 43.06 19.46
N PHE A 229 -6.61 42.47 20.66
CA PHE A 229 -5.53 41.58 21.07
C PHE A 229 -6.04 40.18 21.48
N ILE A 230 -5.14 39.19 21.50
CA ILE A 230 -5.48 37.78 21.74
C ILE A 230 -5.83 37.59 23.23
N LYS A 231 -7.12 37.44 23.55
CA LYS A 231 -7.58 37.00 24.87
C LYS A 231 -7.37 35.50 25.05
N SER A 232 -7.75 34.73 24.02
CA SER A 232 -7.47 33.30 23.97
C SER A 232 -7.25 32.80 22.55
N ALA A 233 -6.43 31.77 22.39
CA ALA A 233 -6.27 31.02 21.16
C ALA A 233 -6.42 29.53 21.47
N HIS A 234 -7.39 28.88 20.82
CA HIS A 234 -7.61 27.44 20.92
C HIS A 234 -7.34 26.81 19.56
N SER A 235 -6.25 26.04 19.45
CA SER A 235 -5.93 25.27 18.26
C SER A 235 -6.25 23.80 18.47
N GLU A 236 -6.93 23.19 17.50
CA GLU A 236 -7.13 21.75 17.46
C GLU A 236 -6.70 21.22 16.09
N GLU A 237 -5.79 20.26 16.12
CA GLU A 237 -5.28 19.55 14.97
C GLU A 237 -5.59 18.06 15.12
N ASN A 238 -6.24 17.49 14.11
CA ASN A 238 -6.63 16.09 14.08
C ASN A 238 -6.01 15.41 12.86
N HIS A 239 -5.40 14.25 13.05
CA HIS A 239 -4.99 13.35 11.98
C HIS A 239 -5.64 11.99 12.20
N LEU A 240 -6.36 11.49 11.19
CA LEU A 240 -6.91 10.15 11.15
C LEU A 240 -6.23 9.37 10.05
N LEU A 241 -5.54 8.30 10.43
CA LEU A 241 -4.82 7.40 9.52
C LEU A 241 -5.51 6.04 9.54
N SER A 242 -5.93 5.54 8.38
CA SER A 242 -6.64 4.27 8.26
C SER A 242 -6.12 3.44 7.09
N LEU A 243 -5.96 2.13 7.31
CA LEU A 243 -5.66 1.18 6.24
C LEU A 243 -6.88 1.01 5.34
N ASN A 244 -6.70 1.13 4.01
CA ASN A 244 -7.83 1.08 3.07
C ASN A 244 -8.49 -0.29 3.01
N VAL A 245 -7.70 -1.38 2.99
CA VAL A 245 -8.22 -2.77 3.04
C VAL A 245 -9.05 -3.04 4.31
N ARG A 246 -8.79 -2.32 5.41
CA ARG A 246 -9.49 -2.53 6.68
C ARG A 246 -9.48 -1.28 7.55
N GLN A 247 -10.55 -0.49 7.49
CA GLN A 247 -10.61 0.80 8.18
C GLN A 247 -10.65 0.68 9.70
N ALA A 248 -10.98 -0.50 10.24
CA ALA A 248 -10.86 -0.80 11.66
C ALA A 248 -9.42 -0.66 12.18
N ILE A 249 -8.42 -0.83 11.30
CA ILE A 249 -7.01 -0.59 11.61
C ILE A 249 -6.73 0.89 11.33
N ALA A 250 -7.00 1.70 12.34
CA ALA A 250 -6.85 3.13 12.23
C ALA A 250 -6.41 3.76 13.54
N ALA A 251 -5.58 4.80 13.42
CA ALA A 251 -5.04 5.57 14.52
C ALA A 251 -5.41 7.05 14.35
N LYS A 252 -5.66 7.70 15.48
CA LYS A 252 -6.05 9.11 15.56
C LYS A 252 -5.04 9.85 16.43
N ILE A 253 -4.55 10.96 15.90
CA ILE A 253 -3.75 11.95 16.62
C ILE A 253 -4.62 13.18 16.83
N VAL A 254 -4.67 13.67 18.06
CA VAL A 254 -5.30 14.95 18.38
C VAL A 254 -4.27 15.80 19.12
N SER A 255 -3.85 16.91 18.52
CA SER A 255 -3.02 17.92 19.19
C SER A 255 -3.87 19.14 19.49
N LYS A 256 -3.81 19.61 20.73
CA LYS A 256 -4.50 20.83 21.15
C LYS A 256 -3.52 21.82 21.73
N GLN A 257 -3.72 23.09 21.41
CA GLN A 257 -3.02 24.20 22.02
C GLN A 257 -4.05 25.15 22.62
N LEU A 258 -3.83 25.57 23.85
CA LEU A 258 -4.62 26.60 24.51
C LEU A 258 -3.67 27.68 25.02
N LEU A 259 -3.86 28.89 24.54
CA LEU A 259 -3.21 30.10 25.03
C LEU A 259 -4.28 31.01 25.62
N GLN A 260 -4.15 31.41 26.89
CA GLN A 260 -5.16 32.23 27.57
C GLN A 260 -4.51 33.35 28.36
N LEU A 261 -4.98 34.58 28.16
CA LEU A 261 -4.51 35.75 28.90
C LEU A 261 -4.98 35.67 30.36
N VAL A 262 -4.04 35.73 31.29
CA VAL A 262 -4.30 35.66 32.74
C VAL A 262 -4.36 37.06 33.35
N LYS A 263 -3.36 37.90 33.05
CA LYS A 263 -3.29 39.28 33.55
C LYS A 263 -2.37 40.16 32.71
N ILE A 264 -2.54 41.47 32.87
CA ILE A 264 -1.73 42.50 32.25
C ILE A 264 -1.07 43.33 33.36
N GLU A 265 0.26 43.46 33.31
CA GLU A 265 1.07 44.20 34.28
C GLU A 265 1.87 45.32 33.59
N ALA A 266 2.49 46.20 34.37
CA ALA A 266 3.45 47.17 33.85
C ALA A 266 4.70 46.45 33.32
N GLY A 267 5.05 46.70 32.06
CA GLY A 267 6.16 46.07 31.36
C GLY A 267 7.36 47.02 31.13
N PRO A 268 8.46 46.49 30.57
CA PRO A 268 9.65 47.28 30.26
C PRO A 268 9.36 48.34 29.19
N LYS A 269 10.14 49.43 29.20
CA LYS A 269 10.09 50.47 28.16
C LYS A 269 10.68 49.96 26.84
N GLU A 270 10.18 50.49 25.74
CA GLU A 270 10.66 50.18 24.39
C GLU A 270 12.10 50.66 24.18
N THR A 271 12.85 49.91 23.38
CA THR A 271 14.20 50.30 22.95
C THR A 271 14.08 51.23 21.74
N ALA A 272 14.71 52.40 21.79
CA ALA A 272 14.71 53.34 20.67
C ALA A 272 15.69 52.89 19.57
N GLY A 273 15.29 52.94 18.30
CA GLY A 273 16.17 52.69 17.17
C GLY A 273 15.42 52.64 15.83
N LYS A 274 16.15 52.84 14.72
CA LYS A 274 15.59 52.83 13.36
C LYS A 274 15.60 51.45 12.71
N GLU A 275 16.57 50.59 13.04
CA GLU A 275 16.74 49.28 12.40
C GLU A 275 16.53 48.12 13.37
N VAL A 276 15.80 47.10 12.93
CA VAL A 276 15.56 45.84 13.68
C VAL A 276 16.88 45.15 14.06
N LYS A 277 17.86 45.11 13.15
CA LYS A 277 19.16 44.46 13.38
C LYS A 277 19.96 45.12 14.50
N SER A 278 19.94 46.46 14.59
CA SER A 278 20.64 47.17 15.67
C SER A 278 19.97 46.89 17.02
N ILE A 279 18.63 46.90 17.07
CA ILE A 279 17.87 46.59 18.29
C ILE A 279 18.20 45.18 18.81
N ILE A 280 18.24 44.19 17.93
CA ILE A 280 18.51 42.80 18.34
C ILE A 280 19.93 42.66 18.90
N LYS A 281 20.93 43.30 18.28
CA LYS A 281 22.30 43.34 18.81
C LYS A 281 22.39 44.05 20.16
N THR A 282 21.61 45.11 20.37
CA THR A 282 21.55 45.84 21.65
C THR A 282 20.88 45.01 22.75
N LEU A 283 19.91 44.16 22.41
CA LEU A 283 19.24 43.28 23.38
C LEU A 283 20.17 42.16 23.86
N ASP A 284 20.73 41.41 22.91
CA ASP A 284 21.77 40.40 23.17
C ASP A 284 22.48 40.06 21.84
N PRO A 285 23.81 40.24 21.75
CA PRO A 285 24.53 39.93 20.52
C PRO A 285 24.51 38.44 20.15
N LYS A 286 24.07 37.54 21.04
CA LYS A 286 23.96 36.10 20.80
C LYS A 286 22.71 35.68 20.02
N TYR A 287 21.76 36.60 19.79
CA TYR A 287 20.58 36.28 18.99
C TYR A 287 20.93 36.04 17.52
N VAL A 288 20.41 34.96 16.96
CA VAL A 288 20.54 34.60 15.56
C VAL A 288 19.16 34.43 14.94
N SER A 289 19.01 34.85 13.69
CA SER A 289 17.77 34.63 12.93
C SER A 289 17.64 33.15 12.59
N ILE A 290 16.52 32.54 12.96
CA ILE A 290 16.19 31.15 12.66
C ILE A 290 14.92 31.06 11.79
N PRO A 291 14.77 30.02 10.94
CA PRO A 291 13.53 29.78 10.21
C PRO A 291 12.36 29.49 11.16
N LEU A 292 11.14 29.86 10.74
CA LEU A 292 9.92 29.57 11.50
C LEU A 292 9.45 28.12 11.30
N ALA A 293 9.66 27.57 10.10
CA ALA A 293 9.43 26.16 9.81
C ALA A 293 10.26 25.26 10.76
N ALA A 294 9.70 24.11 11.12
CA ALA A 294 10.36 23.16 12.00
C ALA A 294 11.67 22.62 11.41
N GLU A 295 12.64 22.36 12.28
CA GLU A 295 13.87 21.65 11.92
C GLU A 295 13.64 20.14 12.01
N THR A 296 14.25 19.39 11.09
CA THR A 296 14.21 17.94 11.08
C THR A 296 14.99 17.38 12.26
N VAL A 297 14.31 16.61 13.12
CA VAL A 297 14.93 15.92 14.26
C VAL A 297 15.26 14.49 13.84
N LYS A 298 16.48 13.99 14.08
CA LYS A 298 16.77 12.56 13.98
C LYS A 298 16.58 11.94 15.36
N SER A 299 15.70 10.94 15.47
CA SER A 299 15.53 10.20 16.71
C SER A 299 16.76 9.31 16.93
N GLU A 300 17.64 9.67 17.85
CA GLU A 300 18.73 8.80 18.28
C GLU A 300 18.18 7.76 19.25
N CYS A 301 18.15 6.49 18.84
CA CYS A 301 17.76 5.42 19.76
C CYS A 301 18.94 5.08 20.68
N LYS A 302 18.90 5.54 21.93
CA LYS A 302 19.85 5.14 22.97
C LYS A 302 19.54 3.72 23.44
N GLY A 303 20.43 2.77 23.16
CA GLY A 303 20.30 1.37 23.60
C GLY A 303 19.47 0.47 22.68
N CYS A 304 19.24 0.85 21.41
CA CYS A 304 18.72 -0.10 20.43
C CYS A 304 19.76 -1.19 20.14
N PRO A 305 19.35 -2.45 19.96
CA PRO A 305 20.28 -3.51 19.56
C PRO A 305 20.90 -3.21 18.20
N THR A 306 22.13 -3.65 18.00
CA THR A 306 22.76 -3.60 16.68
C THR A 306 22.00 -4.49 15.69
N LEU A 307 22.19 -4.28 14.39
CA LEU A 307 21.55 -5.14 13.38
C LEU A 307 21.90 -6.62 13.60
N TRP A 308 23.16 -6.89 13.97
CA TRP A 308 23.66 -8.23 14.27
C TRP A 308 22.94 -8.88 15.47
N GLU A 309 22.82 -8.17 16.58
CA GLU A 309 22.11 -8.66 17.78
C GLU A 309 20.64 -8.93 17.48
N HIS A 310 20.00 -8.04 16.72
CA HIS A 310 18.61 -8.25 16.31
C HIS A 310 18.49 -9.47 15.41
N TRP A 311 19.38 -9.64 14.43
CA TRP A 311 19.42 -10.82 13.55
C TRP A 311 19.55 -12.13 14.33
N GLN A 312 20.51 -12.20 15.26
CA GLN A 312 20.70 -13.38 16.11
C GLN A 312 19.46 -13.74 16.93
N SER A 313 18.67 -12.74 17.34
CA SER A 313 17.44 -12.96 18.09
C SER A 313 16.26 -13.47 17.25
N VAL A 314 16.27 -13.24 15.93
CA VAL A 314 15.14 -13.56 15.04
C VAL A 314 15.42 -14.67 14.04
N SER A 315 16.68 -14.99 13.74
CA SER A 315 17.09 -15.91 12.67
C SER A 315 16.39 -17.27 12.69
N LYS A 316 16.11 -17.82 13.89
CA LYS A 316 15.38 -19.09 14.06
C LYS A 316 13.96 -19.09 13.48
N GLU A 317 13.31 -17.93 13.46
CA GLU A 317 11.95 -17.77 12.92
C GLU A 317 11.93 -17.73 11.38
N PHE A 318 13.10 -17.55 10.75
CA PHE A 318 13.27 -17.51 9.30
C PHE A 318 13.63 -18.89 8.71
N GLU A 319 13.67 -19.95 9.53
CA GLU A 319 13.81 -21.31 9.03
C GLU A 319 12.60 -21.71 8.17
N PRO A 320 12.78 -22.49 7.08
CA PRO A 320 11.71 -22.80 6.13
C PRO A 320 10.43 -23.40 6.75
N LYS A 321 10.56 -24.13 7.86
CA LYS A 321 9.43 -24.74 8.61
C LYS A 321 8.55 -23.71 9.33
N ASN A 322 9.11 -22.55 9.67
CA ASN A 322 8.44 -21.52 10.47
C ASN A 322 7.88 -20.37 9.62
N LEU A 323 8.26 -20.29 8.33
CA LEU A 323 7.90 -19.16 7.46
C LEU A 323 6.39 -18.95 7.35
N SER A 324 5.57 -20.01 7.35
CA SER A 324 4.12 -19.92 7.25
C SER A 324 3.40 -19.42 8.52
N ASN A 325 4.13 -19.02 9.57
CA ASN A 325 3.56 -18.57 10.84
C ASN A 325 3.50 -17.05 10.94
N SER A 326 2.54 -16.51 11.70
CA SER A 326 2.43 -15.07 11.92
C SER A 326 3.65 -14.47 12.63
N THR A 327 4.35 -15.28 13.45
CA THR A 327 5.58 -14.85 14.12
C THR A 327 6.67 -14.49 13.12
N ALA A 328 6.88 -15.31 12.09
CA ALA A 328 7.88 -15.05 11.05
C ALA A 328 7.59 -13.72 10.32
N ALA A 329 6.34 -13.51 9.88
CA ALA A 329 5.92 -12.27 9.26
C ALA A 329 6.09 -11.05 10.19
N ARG A 330 5.80 -11.17 11.49
CA ARG A 330 6.04 -10.10 12.47
C ARG A 330 7.52 -9.79 12.64
N LYS A 331 8.38 -10.82 12.74
CA LYS A 331 9.84 -10.65 12.87
C LYS A 331 10.47 -10.08 11.60
N PHE A 332 9.97 -10.46 10.44
CA PHE A 332 10.31 -9.87 9.14
C PHE A 332 10.07 -8.35 9.13
N LEU A 333 8.88 -7.90 9.54
CA LEU A 333 8.60 -6.46 9.63
C LEU A 333 9.51 -5.74 10.63
N SER A 334 9.78 -6.36 11.78
CA SER A 334 10.71 -5.83 12.78
C SER A 334 12.13 -5.68 12.23
N LEU A 335 12.64 -6.69 11.52
CA LEU A 335 13.98 -6.69 10.93
C LEU A 335 14.14 -5.59 9.88
N ILE A 336 13.14 -5.40 9.01
CA ILE A 336 13.13 -4.33 8.00
C ILE A 336 13.28 -2.94 8.67
N ARG A 337 12.59 -2.68 9.79
CA ARG A 337 12.73 -1.40 10.51
C ARG A 337 14.14 -1.14 11.00
N THR A 338 14.86 -2.19 11.42
CA THR A 338 16.26 -2.08 11.84
C THR A 338 17.18 -1.90 10.64
N MET A 339 16.99 -2.67 9.57
CA MET A 339 17.79 -2.57 8.34
C MET A 339 17.67 -1.20 7.68
N ARG A 340 16.51 -0.53 7.74
CA ARG A 340 16.33 0.85 7.24
C ARG A 340 17.26 1.87 7.89
N LYS A 341 17.79 1.57 9.07
CA LYS A 341 18.72 2.44 9.83
C LYS A 341 20.17 1.95 9.76
N ALA A 342 20.41 0.76 9.22
CA ALA A 342 21.71 0.13 9.17
C ALA A 342 22.54 0.64 7.99
N ARG A 343 23.86 0.44 8.10
CA ARG A 343 24.82 0.74 7.02
C ARG A 343 25.00 -0.46 6.10
N LYS A 344 25.58 -0.22 4.92
CA LYS A 344 25.86 -1.24 3.91
C LYS A 344 26.69 -2.39 4.48
N GLU A 345 27.75 -2.08 5.22
CA GLU A 345 28.69 -3.07 5.76
C GLU A 345 28.04 -3.99 6.80
N GLU A 346 27.14 -3.44 7.62
CA GLU A 346 26.40 -4.19 8.64
C GLU A 346 25.44 -5.19 7.98
N ILE A 347 24.79 -4.78 6.89
CA ILE A 347 23.87 -5.64 6.11
C ILE A 347 24.66 -6.76 5.42
N LEU A 348 25.80 -6.43 4.81
CA LEU A 348 26.70 -7.41 4.17
C LEU A 348 27.25 -8.43 5.16
N GLN A 349 27.60 -7.99 6.38
CA GLN A 349 28.04 -8.89 7.43
C GLN A 349 26.98 -9.95 7.76
N VAL A 350 25.71 -9.53 7.90
CA VAL A 350 24.58 -10.43 8.17
C VAL A 350 24.36 -11.42 7.02
N LEU A 351 24.40 -10.95 5.77
CA LEU A 351 24.27 -11.81 4.59
C LEU A 351 25.36 -12.88 4.52
N ARG A 352 26.64 -12.49 4.64
CA ARG A 352 27.79 -13.41 4.50
C ARG A 352 27.89 -14.45 5.61
N SER A 353 27.33 -14.16 6.78
CA SER A 353 27.42 -15.04 7.96
C SER A 353 26.27 -16.04 8.12
N SER A 354 25.22 -15.92 7.31
CA SER A 354 23.98 -16.68 7.48
C SER A 354 24.05 -18.05 6.81
N SER A 355 23.34 -19.03 7.36
CA SER A 355 23.25 -20.37 6.78
C SER A 355 22.43 -20.38 5.48
N SER A 356 22.71 -21.35 4.60
CA SER A 356 22.00 -21.51 3.32
C SER A 356 20.48 -21.66 3.45
N SER A 357 19.98 -22.25 4.54
CA SER A 357 18.54 -22.41 4.78
C SER A 357 17.80 -21.09 5.02
N VAL A 358 18.47 -20.12 5.63
CA VAL A 358 17.88 -18.84 6.07
C VAL A 358 18.19 -17.69 5.10
N LEU A 359 19.15 -17.89 4.19
CA LEU A 359 19.52 -16.90 3.17
C LEU A 359 18.33 -16.43 2.31
N PRO A 360 17.46 -17.30 1.74
CA PRO A 360 16.36 -16.84 0.89
C PRO A 360 15.42 -15.83 1.56
N PRO A 361 14.84 -16.09 2.76
CA PRO A 361 13.97 -15.11 3.41
C PRO A 361 14.74 -13.91 3.99
N LEU A 362 16.06 -14.00 4.17
CA LEU A 362 16.90 -12.84 4.46
C LEU A 362 17.06 -11.93 3.23
N VAL A 363 17.24 -12.49 2.03
CA VAL A 363 17.25 -11.75 0.76
C VAL A 363 15.92 -11.02 0.56
N ASP A 364 14.80 -11.68 0.88
CA ASP A 364 13.46 -11.05 0.87
C ASP A 364 13.43 -9.80 1.77
N ALA A 365 14.01 -9.87 2.97
CA ALA A 365 14.04 -8.78 3.96
C ALA A 365 14.97 -7.62 3.56
N VAL A 366 16.19 -7.93 3.10
CA VAL A 366 17.16 -6.93 2.65
C VAL A 366 16.61 -6.17 1.45
N THR A 367 16.02 -6.87 0.49
CA THR A 367 15.47 -6.23 -0.72
C THR A 367 14.22 -5.40 -0.38
N SER A 368 13.35 -5.90 0.50
CA SER A 368 12.14 -5.18 0.97
C SER A 368 12.45 -3.92 1.79
N THR A 369 13.69 -3.77 2.29
CA THR A 369 14.14 -2.60 3.04
C THR A 369 14.11 -1.32 2.21
N GLN A 370 14.39 -1.43 0.90
CA GLN A 370 14.27 -0.35 -0.09
C GLN A 370 15.08 0.92 0.24
N THR A 371 16.25 0.78 0.87
CA THR A 371 17.23 1.88 1.02
C THR A 371 18.37 1.72 0.02
N LEU A 372 19.10 2.81 -0.26
CA LEU A 372 20.28 2.74 -1.12
C LEU A 372 21.32 1.76 -0.57
N ALA A 373 21.59 1.83 0.74
CA ALA A 373 22.53 0.95 1.42
C ALA A 373 22.12 -0.54 1.34
N SER A 374 20.82 -0.87 1.44
CA SER A 374 20.36 -2.25 1.31
C SER A 374 20.46 -2.76 -0.13
N LEU A 375 20.17 -1.90 -1.12
CA LEU A 375 20.28 -2.24 -2.53
C LEU A 375 21.75 -2.48 -2.94
N GLU A 376 22.67 -1.61 -2.54
CA GLU A 376 24.10 -1.80 -2.80
C GLU A 376 24.66 -3.04 -2.10
N ALA A 377 24.21 -3.33 -0.87
CA ALA A 377 24.63 -4.52 -0.14
C ALA A 377 24.19 -5.82 -0.85
N ILE A 378 22.94 -5.90 -1.30
CA ILE A 378 22.44 -7.12 -1.94
C ILE A 378 23.05 -7.32 -3.34
N LEU A 379 23.28 -6.25 -4.09
CA LEU A 379 23.93 -6.32 -5.40
C LEU A 379 25.42 -6.71 -5.31
N GLU A 380 26.12 -6.34 -4.23
CA GLU A 380 27.49 -6.82 -3.98
C GLU A 380 27.51 -8.30 -3.53
N PHE A 381 26.44 -8.77 -2.89
CA PHE A 381 26.35 -10.13 -2.39
C PHE A 381 25.96 -11.15 -3.47
N LEU A 382 25.09 -10.77 -4.41
CA LEU A 382 24.60 -11.65 -5.47
C LEU A 382 25.48 -11.57 -6.72
N ASP A 383 25.99 -12.71 -7.17
CA ASP A 383 26.60 -12.85 -8.49
C ASP A 383 25.58 -13.40 -9.48
N PHE A 384 25.21 -12.62 -10.50
CA PHE A 384 24.28 -13.04 -11.55
C PHE A 384 24.93 -13.90 -12.64
N SER A 385 26.27 -14.01 -12.64
CA SER A 385 27.00 -14.89 -13.55
C SER A 385 27.00 -16.35 -13.07
N ASP A 386 26.72 -16.58 -11.79
CA ASP A 386 26.68 -17.90 -11.16
C ASP A 386 25.34 -18.60 -11.41
N GLU A 387 25.40 -19.82 -11.95
CA GLU A 387 24.23 -20.67 -12.21
C GLU A 387 23.75 -21.41 -10.95
N GLU A 388 24.58 -21.54 -9.91
CA GLU A 388 24.17 -22.18 -8.65
C GLU A 388 23.36 -21.21 -7.75
N GLY A 389 23.48 -19.91 -7.98
CA GLY A 389 22.81 -18.83 -7.24
C GLY A 389 21.33 -18.57 -7.60
N LEU A 390 20.72 -19.38 -8.47
CA LEU A 390 19.38 -19.18 -9.06
C LEU A 390 18.30 -18.78 -8.04
N VAL A 391 18.22 -19.51 -6.93
CA VAL A 391 17.16 -19.29 -5.92
C VAL A 391 17.28 -17.89 -5.32
N LEU A 392 18.48 -17.44 -4.96
CA LEU A 392 18.67 -16.13 -4.32
C LEU A 392 18.47 -14.98 -5.30
N GLN A 393 18.94 -15.15 -6.55
CA GLN A 393 18.71 -14.20 -7.64
C GLN A 393 17.22 -14.02 -7.91
N GLU A 394 16.46 -15.11 -8.02
CA GLU A 394 15.02 -15.08 -8.25
C GLU A 394 14.26 -14.42 -7.08
N ARG A 395 14.63 -14.71 -5.82
CA ARG A 395 14.07 -14.04 -4.63
C ARG A 395 14.28 -12.53 -4.66
N PHE A 396 15.49 -12.08 -4.97
CA PHE A 396 15.79 -10.67 -5.11
C PHE A 396 14.91 -10.02 -6.18
N LEU A 397 14.79 -10.64 -7.36
CA LEU A 397 13.98 -10.09 -8.46
C LEU A 397 12.49 -10.03 -8.09
N TYR A 398 11.92 -11.08 -7.50
CA TYR A 398 10.53 -11.04 -7.04
C TYR A 398 10.32 -10.01 -5.93
N ALA A 399 11.24 -9.86 -4.98
CA ALA A 399 11.15 -8.82 -3.96
C ALA A 399 11.23 -7.40 -4.55
N CYS A 400 12.05 -7.16 -5.59
CA CYS A 400 12.01 -5.94 -6.39
C CYS A 400 10.65 -5.75 -7.07
N GLY A 401 10.11 -6.82 -7.66
CA GLY A 401 8.77 -6.86 -8.24
C GLY A 401 7.69 -6.44 -7.27
N PHE A 402 7.77 -6.87 -6.00
CA PHE A 402 6.83 -6.53 -4.94
C PHE A 402 7.15 -5.25 -4.17
N ALA A 403 8.22 -4.53 -4.53
CA ALA A 403 8.62 -3.30 -3.85
C ALA A 403 7.44 -2.33 -3.69
N SER A 404 7.22 -1.86 -2.47
CA SER A 404 6.11 -0.99 -2.11
C SER A 404 6.30 0.43 -2.66
N HIS A 405 7.54 0.90 -2.66
CA HIS A 405 7.94 2.23 -3.12
C HIS A 405 9.25 2.21 -3.95
N PRO A 406 9.24 1.58 -5.14
CA PRO A 406 10.43 1.56 -5.99
C PRO A 406 10.87 2.98 -6.39
N ASN A 407 12.18 3.13 -6.62
CA ASN A 407 12.82 4.36 -7.06
C ASN A 407 13.59 4.14 -8.37
N GLU A 408 14.09 5.22 -8.97
CA GLU A 408 14.84 5.16 -10.23
C GLU A 408 16.13 4.34 -10.11
N GLU A 409 16.80 4.41 -8.95
CA GLU A 409 18.05 3.67 -8.69
C GLU A 409 17.85 2.15 -8.72
N MET A 410 16.72 1.64 -8.21
CA MET A 410 16.38 0.22 -8.34
C MET A 410 16.22 -0.18 -9.81
N LEU A 411 15.55 0.65 -10.63
CA LEU A 411 15.43 0.36 -12.06
C LEU A 411 16.78 0.38 -12.77
N LYS A 412 17.64 1.37 -12.49
CA LYS A 412 19.02 1.44 -13.02
C LYS A 412 19.84 0.22 -12.62
N ALA A 413 19.68 -0.29 -11.40
CA ALA A 413 20.35 -1.52 -10.97
C ALA A 413 19.93 -2.73 -11.81
N LEU A 414 18.63 -2.92 -12.08
CA LEU A 414 18.17 -4.00 -12.97
C LEU A 414 18.66 -3.83 -14.41
N MET A 415 18.71 -2.59 -14.91
CA MET A 415 19.32 -2.30 -16.22
C MET A 415 20.80 -2.69 -16.26
N GLY A 416 21.54 -2.39 -15.18
CA GLY A 416 22.94 -2.79 -15.02
C GLY A 416 23.12 -4.31 -15.03
N ILE A 417 22.28 -5.05 -14.28
CA ILE A 417 22.28 -6.52 -14.26
C ILE A 417 22.02 -7.08 -15.66
N ARG A 418 21.00 -6.55 -16.35
CA ARG A 418 20.63 -6.97 -17.71
C ARG A 418 21.78 -6.79 -18.71
N ASN A 419 22.48 -5.66 -18.63
CA ASN A 419 23.60 -5.35 -19.52
C ASN A 419 24.87 -6.14 -19.17
N GLY A 420 24.92 -6.74 -17.97
CA GLY A 420 25.99 -7.62 -17.52
C GLY A 420 25.85 -9.06 -18.03
N LYS A 421 26.68 -9.94 -17.49
CA LYS A 421 26.60 -11.38 -17.75
C LYS A 421 25.58 -12.01 -16.82
N ILE A 422 24.62 -12.75 -17.38
CA ILE A 422 23.64 -13.55 -16.63
C ILE A 422 23.88 -15.01 -17.00
N GLY A 423 24.11 -15.87 -15.99
CA GLY A 423 24.36 -17.30 -16.20
C GLY A 423 23.14 -18.05 -16.73
N SER A 424 21.94 -17.72 -16.23
CA SER A 424 20.70 -18.42 -16.57
C SER A 424 19.72 -17.58 -17.40
N ASN A 425 19.16 -18.20 -18.45
CA ASN A 425 18.09 -17.62 -19.27
C ASN A 425 16.81 -17.35 -18.47
N ASP A 426 16.52 -18.16 -17.45
CA ASP A 426 15.35 -18.00 -16.58
C ASP A 426 15.42 -16.69 -15.77
N ILE A 427 16.64 -16.36 -15.33
CA ILE A 427 16.92 -15.13 -14.59
C ILE A 427 16.93 -13.94 -15.55
N LYS A 428 17.48 -14.10 -16.77
CA LYS A 428 17.37 -13.08 -17.83
C LYS A 428 15.91 -12.73 -18.09
N GLU A 429 15.03 -13.72 -18.24
CA GLU A 429 13.59 -13.51 -18.40
C GLU A 429 12.98 -12.79 -17.19
N SER A 430 13.30 -13.25 -15.98
CA SER A 430 12.78 -12.66 -14.73
C SER A 430 13.18 -11.19 -14.58
N VAL A 431 14.43 -10.82 -14.88
CA VAL A 431 14.90 -9.42 -14.86
C VAL A 431 14.00 -8.54 -15.73
N VAL A 432 13.72 -8.98 -16.96
CA VAL A 432 12.94 -8.22 -17.93
C VAL A 432 11.48 -8.10 -17.52
N ILE A 433 10.88 -9.18 -17.02
CA ILE A 433 9.50 -9.19 -16.51
C ILE A 433 9.35 -8.22 -15.32
N ILE A 434 10.31 -8.20 -14.40
CA ILE A 434 10.30 -7.34 -13.22
C ILE A 434 10.57 -5.87 -13.57
N MET A 435 11.43 -5.59 -14.55
CA MET A 435 11.61 -4.22 -15.07
C MET A 435 10.28 -3.62 -15.55
N GLY A 436 9.42 -4.42 -16.21
CA GLY A 436 8.07 -4.00 -16.57
C GLY A 436 7.22 -3.61 -15.36
N ALA A 437 7.27 -4.38 -14.27
CA ALA A 437 6.52 -4.08 -13.04
C ALA A 437 7.02 -2.79 -12.38
N LEU A 438 8.33 -2.55 -12.38
CA LEU A 438 8.92 -1.30 -11.86
C LEU A 438 8.51 -0.08 -12.69
N VAL A 439 8.51 -0.20 -14.03
CA VAL A 439 8.04 0.87 -14.93
C VAL A 439 6.59 1.25 -14.60
N ARG A 440 5.69 0.27 -14.47
CA ARG A 440 4.29 0.52 -14.08
C ARG A 440 4.19 1.29 -12.76
N LYS A 441 4.90 0.82 -11.73
CA LYS A 441 4.88 1.43 -10.39
C LYS A 441 5.45 2.84 -10.37
N LEU A 442 6.54 3.10 -11.10
CA LEU A 442 7.15 4.43 -11.21
C LEU A 442 6.24 5.40 -11.99
N CYS A 443 5.62 4.94 -13.08
CA CYS A 443 4.63 5.71 -13.82
C CYS A 443 3.41 6.08 -12.98
N GLN A 444 2.86 5.14 -12.19
CA GLN A 444 1.74 5.41 -11.27
C GLN A 444 2.07 6.44 -10.19
N LYS A 445 3.35 6.61 -9.85
CA LYS A 445 3.85 7.64 -8.91
C LYS A 445 4.19 8.98 -9.56
N GLY A 446 3.91 9.15 -10.86
CA GLY A 446 4.23 10.37 -11.61
C GLY A 446 5.69 10.44 -12.11
N GLY A 447 6.46 9.36 -12.00
CA GLY A 447 7.84 9.25 -12.48
C GLY A 447 7.98 8.69 -13.89
N CYS A 448 6.95 8.84 -14.73
CA CYS A 448 6.90 8.19 -16.05
C CYS A 448 7.88 8.78 -17.08
N GLU A 449 8.36 10.00 -16.81
CA GLU A 449 9.33 10.79 -17.60
C GLU A 449 10.78 10.71 -17.07
N LEU A 450 11.03 9.88 -16.05
CA LEU A 450 12.39 9.69 -15.55
C LEU A 450 13.28 9.04 -16.62
N PRO A 451 14.57 9.44 -16.77
CA PRO A 451 15.44 8.94 -17.84
C PRO A 451 15.50 7.42 -17.93
N ALA A 452 15.73 6.72 -16.81
CA ALA A 452 15.79 5.26 -16.79
C ALA A 452 14.45 4.60 -17.19
N VAL A 453 13.32 5.24 -16.85
CA VAL A 453 11.97 4.76 -17.20
C VAL A 453 11.74 4.91 -18.70
N VAL A 454 12.08 6.06 -19.28
CA VAL A 454 11.92 6.33 -20.72
C VAL A 454 12.78 5.38 -21.55
N GLU A 455 14.04 5.17 -21.15
CA GLU A 455 14.94 4.22 -21.80
C GLU A 455 14.39 2.79 -21.75
N THR A 456 13.94 2.36 -20.56
CA THR A 456 13.36 1.02 -20.38
C THR A 456 12.09 0.83 -21.20
N LYS A 457 11.19 1.83 -21.23
CA LYS A 457 9.95 1.77 -22.03
C LYS A 457 10.25 1.58 -23.50
N LYS A 458 11.15 2.40 -24.06
CA LYS A 458 11.52 2.34 -25.47
C LYS A 458 12.01 0.94 -25.82
N TRP A 459 12.92 0.42 -24.99
CA TRP A 459 13.48 -0.90 -25.21
C TRP A 459 12.46 -2.04 -25.09
N ILE A 460 11.57 -2.03 -24.08
CA ILE A 460 10.53 -3.06 -23.93
C ILE A 460 9.54 -3.02 -25.12
N LEU A 461 9.24 -1.83 -25.67
CA LEU A 461 8.35 -1.66 -26.82
C LEU A 461 8.99 -2.12 -28.14
N GLU A 462 10.28 -1.85 -28.35
CA GLU A 462 11.01 -2.28 -29.55
C GLU A 462 11.42 -3.76 -29.50
N GLY A 463 11.51 -4.33 -28.30
CA GLY A 463 11.98 -5.70 -28.03
C GLY A 463 11.29 -6.79 -28.85
N PRO A 464 9.95 -6.92 -28.84
CA PRO A 464 9.24 -7.95 -29.59
C PRO A 464 9.55 -7.98 -31.09
N ASP A 465 9.67 -6.81 -31.73
CA ASP A 465 9.93 -6.69 -33.17
C ASP A 465 11.44 -6.84 -33.49
N SER A 466 12.32 -6.88 -32.49
CA SER A 466 13.78 -6.95 -32.66
C SER A 466 14.34 -8.38 -32.76
N THR A 467 13.52 -9.41 -32.53
CA THR A 467 13.95 -10.81 -32.46
C THR A 467 12.89 -11.73 -33.08
N GLU A 468 13.34 -12.81 -33.72
CA GLU A 468 12.47 -13.87 -34.24
C GLU A 468 12.36 -15.05 -33.24
N VAL A 469 13.13 -15.01 -32.15
CA VAL A 469 13.18 -16.09 -31.15
C VAL A 469 11.93 -16.03 -30.28
N GLU A 470 11.07 -17.06 -30.35
CA GLU A 470 9.79 -17.09 -29.63
C GLU A 470 9.91 -16.87 -28.12
N SER A 471 10.93 -17.43 -27.47
CA SER A 471 11.14 -17.27 -26.02
C SER A 471 11.46 -15.82 -25.63
N GLU A 472 12.21 -15.10 -26.46
CA GLU A 472 12.50 -13.68 -26.24
C GLU A 472 11.26 -12.82 -26.48
N ILE A 473 10.46 -13.11 -27.51
CA ILE A 473 9.18 -12.44 -27.74
C ILE A 473 8.26 -12.61 -26.52
N LYS A 474 8.13 -13.83 -25.99
CA LYS A 474 7.33 -14.11 -24.78
C LYS A 474 7.81 -13.29 -23.58
N MET A 475 9.12 -13.24 -23.34
CA MET A 475 9.72 -12.44 -22.27
C MET A 475 9.32 -10.96 -22.37
N TYR A 476 9.41 -10.36 -23.56
CA TYR A 476 9.01 -8.96 -23.76
C TYR A 476 7.51 -8.75 -23.59
N LEU A 477 6.67 -9.65 -24.10
CA LEU A 477 5.21 -9.56 -23.93
C LEU A 477 4.79 -9.70 -22.45
N LEU A 478 5.45 -10.55 -21.68
CA LEU A 478 5.24 -10.67 -20.23
C LEU A 478 5.69 -9.40 -19.49
N SER A 479 6.78 -8.78 -19.93
CA SER A 479 7.20 -7.47 -19.41
C SER A 479 6.16 -6.37 -19.72
N LEU A 480 5.63 -6.33 -20.95
CA LEU A 480 4.54 -5.42 -21.33
C LEU A 480 3.25 -5.69 -20.54
N LYS A 481 2.94 -6.96 -20.25
CA LYS A 481 1.83 -7.37 -19.39
C LYS A 481 1.97 -6.84 -17.96
N ASN A 482 3.19 -6.62 -17.49
CA ASN A 482 3.45 -5.93 -16.22
C ASN A 482 3.47 -4.41 -16.35
N ALA A 483 4.06 -3.87 -17.41
CA ALA A 483 4.26 -2.43 -17.60
C ALA A 483 2.97 -1.65 -17.86
N LEU A 484 2.01 -2.28 -18.56
CA LEU A 484 0.70 -1.70 -18.94
C LEU A 484 0.83 -0.31 -19.58
N LEU A 485 1.74 -0.20 -20.54
CA LEU A 485 2.02 1.02 -21.29
C LEU A 485 0.93 1.24 -22.35
N PRO A 486 0.21 2.38 -22.36
CA PRO A 486 -0.81 2.64 -23.38
C PRO A 486 -0.27 2.52 -24.82
N GLU A 487 0.99 2.88 -25.03
CA GLU A 487 1.67 2.80 -26.33
C GLU A 487 1.87 1.35 -26.82
N ALA A 488 1.77 0.36 -25.92
CA ALA A 488 1.89 -1.06 -26.26
C ALA A 488 0.60 -1.66 -26.83
N VAL A 489 -0.56 -1.00 -26.72
CA VAL A 489 -1.85 -1.55 -27.16
C VAL A 489 -1.85 -1.94 -28.65
N PRO A 490 -1.35 -1.11 -29.59
CA PRO A 490 -1.26 -1.50 -31.00
C PRO A 490 -0.34 -2.71 -31.22
N LEU A 491 0.79 -2.76 -30.51
CA LEU A 491 1.75 -3.85 -30.58
C LEU A 491 1.14 -5.17 -30.08
N LEU A 492 0.49 -5.16 -28.92
CA LEU A 492 -0.22 -6.32 -28.38
C LEU A 492 -1.35 -6.77 -29.32
N THR A 493 -2.05 -5.82 -29.94
CA THR A 493 -3.10 -6.13 -30.92
C THR A 493 -2.52 -6.84 -32.15
N LYS A 494 -1.37 -6.39 -32.67
CA LYS A 494 -0.65 -7.08 -33.75
C LYS A 494 -0.32 -8.52 -33.36
N TYR A 495 0.37 -8.74 -32.23
CA TYR A 495 0.76 -10.09 -31.80
C TYR A 495 -0.43 -10.99 -31.41
N SER A 496 -1.56 -10.42 -31.00
CA SER A 496 -2.80 -11.18 -30.76
C SER A 496 -3.35 -11.84 -32.03
N GLU A 497 -3.18 -11.20 -33.19
CA GLU A 497 -3.69 -11.71 -34.46
C GLU A 497 -2.62 -12.45 -35.26
N SER A 498 -1.33 -12.07 -35.19
CA SER A 498 -0.26 -12.66 -36.02
C SER A 498 0.58 -13.73 -35.33
N GLY A 499 0.65 -13.73 -33.99
CA GLY A 499 1.54 -14.62 -33.23
C GLY A 499 1.17 -16.10 -33.31
N SER A 500 2.08 -16.98 -32.84
CA SER A 500 1.76 -18.38 -32.53
C SER A 500 0.79 -18.46 -31.34
N GLY A 501 0.17 -19.61 -31.08
CA GLY A 501 -0.85 -19.76 -30.02
C GLY A 501 -0.44 -19.19 -28.66
N PRO A 502 0.73 -19.59 -28.11
CA PRO A 502 1.22 -19.08 -26.83
C PRO A 502 1.49 -17.55 -26.85
N ILE A 503 2.06 -17.03 -27.93
CA ILE A 503 2.35 -15.59 -28.09
C ILE A 503 1.04 -14.80 -28.16
N SER A 504 0.07 -15.27 -28.95
CA SER A 504 -1.25 -14.65 -29.09
C SER A 504 -2.02 -14.67 -27.77
N SER A 505 -1.96 -15.78 -27.03
CA SER A 505 -2.57 -15.91 -25.70
C SER A 505 -1.98 -14.90 -24.70
N ILE A 506 -0.65 -14.77 -24.64
CA ILE A 506 0.01 -13.78 -23.77
C ILE A 506 -0.41 -12.36 -24.17
N ALA A 507 -0.44 -12.04 -25.46
CA ALA A 507 -0.82 -10.71 -25.94
C ALA A 507 -2.28 -10.35 -25.58
N ILE A 508 -3.23 -11.28 -25.74
CA ILE A 508 -4.63 -11.07 -25.36
C ILE A 508 -4.79 -10.95 -23.85
N THR A 509 -4.15 -11.84 -23.07
CA THR A 509 -4.21 -11.77 -21.60
C THR A 509 -3.47 -10.55 -21.05
N ALA A 510 -2.53 -9.97 -21.80
CA ALA A 510 -1.95 -8.67 -21.50
C ALA A 510 -2.96 -7.56 -21.73
N LEU A 511 -3.66 -7.55 -22.88
CA LEU A 511 -4.74 -6.59 -23.17
C LEU A 511 -5.87 -6.63 -22.13
N GLN A 512 -6.19 -7.81 -21.59
CA GLN A 512 -7.19 -7.96 -20.50
C GLN A 512 -6.86 -7.17 -19.23
N LYS A 513 -5.60 -6.81 -19.00
CA LYS A 513 -5.19 -6.02 -17.82
C LYS A 513 -5.30 -4.50 -18.03
N TYR A 514 -5.53 -4.04 -19.26
CA TYR A 514 -5.66 -2.62 -19.55
C TYR A 514 -7.02 -2.08 -19.12
N ASP A 515 -7.07 -0.76 -18.87
CA ASP A 515 -8.33 -0.07 -18.63
C ASP A 515 -9.23 -0.18 -19.87
N VAL A 516 -10.54 -0.35 -19.65
CA VAL A 516 -11.54 -0.50 -20.72
C VAL A 516 -11.52 0.67 -21.70
N SER A 517 -11.12 1.87 -21.26
CA SER A 517 -10.96 3.06 -22.12
C SER A 517 -9.88 2.90 -23.21
N LEU A 518 -8.89 2.05 -22.99
CA LEU A 518 -7.81 1.77 -23.95
C LEU A 518 -8.16 0.66 -24.94
N ILE A 519 -9.24 -0.09 -24.69
CA ILE A 519 -9.74 -1.12 -25.61
C ILE A 519 -10.60 -0.45 -26.70
N THR A 520 -9.93 0.08 -27.72
CA THR A 520 -10.56 0.80 -28.83
C THR A 520 -11.38 -0.12 -29.74
N GLN A 521 -12.17 0.50 -30.64
CA GLN A 521 -12.93 -0.25 -31.66
C GLN A 521 -12.03 -1.05 -32.60
N GLU A 522 -10.80 -0.59 -32.86
CA GLU A 522 -9.83 -1.31 -33.67
C GLU A 522 -9.39 -2.61 -32.98
N VAL A 523 -9.09 -2.54 -31.67
CA VAL A 523 -8.77 -3.71 -30.86
C VAL A 523 -9.93 -4.69 -30.88
N LYS A 524 -11.15 -4.23 -30.62
CA LYS A 524 -12.36 -5.08 -30.66
C LYS A 524 -12.58 -5.72 -32.02
N LYS A 525 -12.37 -4.99 -33.12
CA LYS A 525 -12.49 -5.54 -34.48
C LYS A 525 -11.49 -6.67 -34.71
N THR A 526 -10.27 -6.54 -34.21
CA THR A 526 -9.24 -7.60 -34.25
C THR A 526 -9.65 -8.81 -33.41
N LEU A 527 -10.13 -8.60 -32.19
CA LEU A 527 -10.60 -9.69 -31.32
C LEU A 527 -11.79 -10.45 -31.93
N ASN A 528 -12.72 -9.74 -32.58
CA ASN A 528 -13.82 -10.37 -33.30
C ASN A 528 -13.31 -11.23 -34.47
N ARG A 529 -12.32 -10.75 -35.25
CA ARG A 529 -11.69 -11.54 -36.32
C ARG A 529 -11.05 -12.82 -35.80
N ILE A 530 -10.36 -12.74 -34.66
CA ILE A 530 -9.72 -13.88 -34.00
C ILE A 530 -10.77 -14.89 -33.56
N TYR A 531 -11.81 -14.44 -32.85
CA TYR A 531 -12.87 -15.32 -32.33
C TYR A 531 -13.66 -16.03 -33.44
N HIS A 532 -14.08 -15.27 -34.45
CA HIS A 532 -14.89 -15.74 -35.58
C HIS A 532 -14.06 -16.36 -36.72
N GLN A 533 -12.72 -16.34 -36.61
CA GLN A 533 -11.80 -16.93 -37.58
C GLN A 533 -12.02 -16.42 -39.02
N ASN A 534 -12.26 -15.11 -39.18
CA ASN A 534 -12.62 -14.56 -40.48
C ASN A 534 -11.47 -14.61 -41.51
N HIS A 535 -10.22 -14.62 -41.04
CA HIS A 535 -9.03 -14.62 -41.89
C HIS A 535 -8.21 -15.91 -41.79
N ARG A 536 -8.03 -16.43 -40.56
CA ARG A 536 -7.24 -17.64 -40.30
C ARG A 536 -7.81 -18.45 -39.14
N VAL A 537 -7.39 -19.70 -39.06
CA VAL A 537 -7.66 -20.59 -37.91
C VAL A 537 -6.79 -20.16 -36.73
N HIS A 538 -7.35 -20.29 -35.54
CA HIS A 538 -6.77 -19.88 -34.26
C HIS A 538 -7.10 -20.95 -33.22
N GLU A 539 -6.18 -21.19 -32.29
CA GLU A 539 -6.37 -22.11 -31.17
C GLU A 539 -7.57 -21.72 -30.30
N LYS A 540 -8.20 -22.72 -29.65
CA LYS A 540 -9.38 -22.53 -28.80
C LYS A 540 -9.09 -21.57 -27.64
N THR A 541 -7.91 -21.69 -27.03
CA THR A 541 -7.43 -20.85 -25.91
C THR A 541 -7.33 -19.37 -26.28
N VAL A 542 -6.86 -19.07 -27.50
CA VAL A 542 -6.73 -17.72 -28.05
C VAL A 542 -8.13 -17.14 -28.33
N ARG A 543 -9.01 -17.93 -28.92
CA ARG A 543 -10.38 -17.51 -29.24
C ARG A 543 -11.20 -17.24 -27.99
N THR A 544 -11.17 -18.12 -26.99
CA THR A 544 -11.89 -17.90 -25.73
C THR A 544 -11.36 -16.69 -24.97
N ALA A 545 -10.04 -16.49 -24.92
CA ALA A 545 -9.45 -15.28 -24.33
C ALA A 545 -9.89 -13.99 -25.04
N ALA A 546 -10.02 -14.03 -26.38
CA ALA A 546 -10.52 -12.90 -27.15
C ALA A 546 -12.00 -12.59 -26.81
N ALA A 547 -12.83 -13.63 -26.66
CA ALA A 547 -14.22 -13.47 -26.24
C ALA A 547 -14.34 -12.89 -24.83
N ASP A 548 -13.52 -13.37 -23.88
CA ASP A 548 -13.49 -12.85 -22.51
C ASP A 548 -13.14 -11.36 -22.48
N LEU A 549 -12.19 -10.94 -23.32
CA LEU A 549 -11.83 -9.53 -23.46
C LEU A 549 -12.97 -8.70 -24.08
N ILE A 550 -13.68 -9.23 -25.08
CA ILE A 550 -14.86 -8.55 -25.65
C ILE A 550 -15.94 -8.38 -24.57
N PHE A 551 -16.26 -9.43 -23.81
CA PHE A 551 -17.28 -9.36 -22.76
C PHE A 551 -16.91 -8.38 -21.64
N SER A 552 -15.64 -8.28 -21.27
CA SER A 552 -15.18 -7.38 -20.20
C SER A 552 -14.97 -5.93 -20.64
N SER A 553 -14.93 -5.64 -21.96
CA SER A 553 -14.59 -4.32 -22.50
C SER A 553 -15.79 -3.48 -22.98
N ASN A 554 -16.91 -3.49 -22.25
CA ASN A 554 -18.15 -2.77 -22.62
C ASN A 554 -18.62 -3.11 -24.06
N PRO A 555 -19.10 -4.35 -24.28
CA PRO A 555 -19.45 -4.84 -25.61
C PRO A 555 -20.73 -4.20 -26.15
N THR A 556 -20.79 -4.05 -27.47
CA THR A 556 -21.97 -3.60 -28.20
C THR A 556 -23.01 -4.72 -28.35
N TYR A 557 -24.24 -4.36 -28.66
CA TYR A 557 -25.32 -5.32 -28.91
C TYR A 557 -24.96 -6.35 -30.00
N MET A 558 -24.33 -5.91 -31.11
CA MET A 558 -23.98 -6.80 -32.22
C MET A 558 -22.83 -7.75 -31.86
N GLU A 559 -21.84 -7.30 -31.09
CA GLU A 559 -20.76 -8.16 -30.60
C GLU A 559 -21.33 -9.29 -29.72
N VAL A 560 -22.15 -8.94 -28.72
CA VAL A 560 -22.79 -9.95 -27.86
C VAL A 560 -23.70 -10.87 -28.66
N LYS A 561 -24.48 -10.33 -29.61
CA LYS A 561 -25.36 -11.13 -30.48
C LYS A 561 -24.56 -12.15 -31.30
N ASN A 562 -23.46 -11.73 -31.93
CA ASN A 562 -22.63 -12.63 -32.73
C ASN A 562 -21.94 -13.71 -31.89
N LEU A 563 -21.45 -13.35 -30.70
CA LEU A 563 -20.88 -14.31 -29.74
C LEU A 563 -21.93 -15.31 -29.21
N MET A 564 -23.18 -14.88 -29.04
CA MET A 564 -24.25 -15.80 -28.64
C MET A 564 -24.69 -16.69 -29.80
N LEU A 565 -24.78 -16.15 -31.02
CA LEU A 565 -25.16 -16.91 -32.22
C LEU A 565 -24.11 -17.94 -32.66
N SER A 566 -22.86 -17.83 -32.21
CA SER A 566 -21.85 -18.88 -32.44
C SER A 566 -22.01 -20.08 -31.52
N ILE A 567 -22.67 -19.96 -30.36
CA ILE A 567 -22.87 -21.08 -29.42
C ILE A 567 -23.70 -22.16 -30.10
N GLY A 568 -23.14 -23.34 -30.35
CA GLY A 568 -23.74 -24.44 -31.12
C GLY A 568 -23.09 -24.68 -32.48
N SER A 569 -22.26 -23.76 -32.96
CA SER A 569 -21.46 -23.91 -34.19
C SER A 569 -19.95 -23.89 -33.93
N LEU A 570 -19.52 -23.96 -32.66
CA LEU A 570 -18.11 -24.06 -32.25
C LEU A 570 -17.76 -25.53 -31.94
N PRO A 571 -16.47 -25.86 -31.71
CA PRO A 571 -16.08 -27.16 -31.17
C PRO A 571 -16.77 -27.49 -29.84
N HIS A 572 -16.91 -28.78 -29.53
CA HIS A 572 -17.71 -29.30 -28.41
C HIS A 572 -17.51 -28.54 -27.08
N GLU A 573 -16.28 -28.56 -26.55
CA GLU A 573 -15.95 -27.90 -25.28
C GLU A 573 -16.00 -26.37 -25.35
N MET A 574 -15.73 -25.79 -26.52
CA MET A 574 -15.80 -24.34 -26.70
C MET A 574 -17.26 -23.84 -26.66
N ASN A 575 -18.22 -24.60 -27.17
CA ASN A 575 -19.65 -24.27 -27.02
C ASN A 575 -20.04 -24.22 -25.55
N LYS A 576 -19.64 -25.24 -24.79
CA LYS A 576 -19.93 -25.33 -23.37
C LYS A 576 -19.26 -24.20 -22.59
N TYR A 577 -17.99 -23.91 -22.86
CA TYR A 577 -17.26 -22.79 -22.24
C TYR A 577 -17.96 -21.45 -22.46
N MET A 578 -18.30 -21.13 -23.72
CA MET A 578 -18.96 -19.87 -24.06
C MET A 578 -20.34 -19.74 -23.42
N LEU A 579 -21.11 -20.84 -23.38
CA LEU A 579 -22.39 -20.89 -22.68
C LEU A 579 -22.22 -20.64 -21.18
N SER A 580 -21.30 -21.36 -20.54
CA SER A 580 -20.98 -21.18 -19.11
C SER A 580 -20.54 -19.74 -18.82
N LYS A 581 -19.76 -19.10 -19.70
CA LYS A 581 -19.34 -17.70 -19.52
C LYS A 581 -20.51 -16.72 -19.59
N VAL A 582 -21.43 -16.92 -20.53
CA VAL A 582 -22.66 -16.10 -20.62
C VAL A 582 -23.52 -16.28 -19.37
N GLN A 583 -23.64 -17.51 -18.87
CA GLN A 583 -24.36 -17.80 -17.63
C GLN A 583 -23.70 -17.15 -16.41
N ASP A 584 -22.37 -17.19 -16.31
CA ASP A 584 -21.62 -16.56 -15.22
C ASP A 584 -21.75 -15.03 -15.24
N ILE A 585 -21.68 -14.41 -16.42
CA ILE A 585 -21.93 -12.98 -16.61
C ILE A 585 -23.30 -12.60 -16.01
N LEU A 586 -24.34 -13.37 -16.34
CA LEU A 586 -25.71 -13.13 -15.86
C LEU A 586 -25.86 -13.39 -14.36
N HIS A 587 -25.21 -14.44 -13.84
CA HIS A 587 -25.24 -14.84 -12.44
C HIS A 587 -24.57 -13.81 -11.53
N PHE A 588 -23.36 -13.38 -11.92
CA PHE A 588 -22.51 -12.49 -11.13
C PHE A 588 -22.73 -11.00 -11.45
N GLU A 589 -23.68 -10.69 -12.33
CA GLU A 589 -24.04 -9.33 -12.75
C GLU A 589 -22.86 -8.50 -13.28
N MET A 590 -21.98 -9.13 -14.06
CA MET A 590 -20.82 -8.48 -14.67
C MET A 590 -21.22 -7.32 -15.60
N PRO A 591 -20.30 -6.41 -15.97
CA PRO A 591 -20.64 -5.20 -16.76
C PRO A 591 -21.44 -5.46 -18.05
N ALA A 592 -21.18 -6.56 -18.76
CA ALA A 592 -21.90 -6.93 -19.98
C ALA A 592 -23.35 -7.44 -19.76
N SER A 593 -23.76 -7.72 -18.52
CA SER A 593 -25.05 -8.35 -18.19
C SER A 593 -26.25 -7.65 -18.80
N LYS A 594 -26.24 -6.31 -18.83
CA LYS A 594 -27.34 -5.52 -19.39
C LYS A 594 -27.52 -5.80 -20.89
N VAL A 595 -26.42 -5.84 -21.63
CA VAL A 595 -26.41 -6.10 -23.07
C VAL A 595 -26.75 -7.55 -23.38
N VAL A 596 -26.22 -8.50 -22.59
CA VAL A 596 -26.58 -9.93 -22.70
C VAL A 596 -28.09 -10.12 -22.49
N ARG A 597 -28.67 -9.56 -21.42
CA ARG A 597 -30.12 -9.63 -21.18
C ARG A 597 -30.95 -9.00 -22.29
N GLN A 598 -30.42 -7.98 -22.98
CA GLN A 598 -31.08 -7.38 -24.14
C GLN A 598 -31.06 -8.32 -25.36
N VAL A 599 -29.93 -8.97 -25.63
CA VAL A 599 -29.80 -9.97 -26.72
C VAL A 599 -30.68 -11.19 -26.45
N MET A 600 -30.78 -11.63 -25.20
CA MET A 600 -31.62 -12.78 -24.79
C MET A 600 -33.13 -12.59 -25.00
N ARG A 601 -33.59 -11.37 -25.33
CA ARG A 601 -34.99 -11.14 -25.73
C ARG A 601 -35.28 -11.71 -27.12
N ASP A 602 -34.26 -11.89 -27.95
CA ASP A 602 -34.37 -12.51 -29.26
C ASP A 602 -34.31 -14.04 -29.11
N MET A 603 -35.41 -14.72 -29.44
CA MET A 603 -35.56 -16.18 -29.33
C MET A 603 -34.56 -16.95 -30.20
N ILE A 604 -34.04 -16.33 -31.28
CA ILE A 604 -33.03 -16.95 -32.14
C ILE A 604 -31.69 -17.10 -31.38
N ALA A 605 -31.37 -16.12 -30.53
CA ALA A 605 -30.16 -16.09 -29.73
C ALA A 605 -30.32 -16.83 -28.39
N HIS A 606 -31.54 -16.87 -27.83
CA HIS A 606 -31.82 -17.51 -26.56
C HIS A 606 -33.00 -18.48 -26.66
N ASN A 607 -32.67 -19.77 -26.71
CA ASN A 607 -33.61 -20.89 -26.73
C ASN A 607 -32.96 -22.13 -26.09
N TYR A 608 -33.78 -23.14 -25.80
CA TYR A 608 -33.32 -24.37 -25.16
C TYR A 608 -32.30 -25.15 -26.01
N ASP A 609 -32.42 -25.15 -27.34
CA ASP A 609 -31.44 -25.83 -28.20
C ASP A 609 -30.04 -25.23 -28.03
N ARG A 610 -29.94 -23.91 -28.01
CA ARG A 610 -28.67 -23.20 -27.89
C ARG A 610 -28.10 -23.25 -26.47
N PHE A 611 -28.95 -23.25 -25.44
CA PHE A 611 -28.55 -23.22 -24.03
C PHE A 611 -28.48 -24.62 -23.37
N SER A 612 -28.67 -25.70 -24.13
CA SER A 612 -28.53 -27.09 -23.67
C SER A 612 -27.27 -27.77 -24.24
N LYS A 613 -26.14 -27.07 -24.25
CA LYS A 613 -24.86 -27.65 -24.72
C LYS A 613 -24.21 -28.51 -23.64
N VAL A 614 -23.78 -29.70 -24.05
CA VAL A 614 -23.05 -30.69 -23.25
C VAL A 614 -21.54 -30.41 -23.32
N GLY A 615 -20.81 -30.84 -22.30
CA GLY A 615 -19.35 -30.70 -22.15
C GLY A 615 -18.96 -30.50 -20.70
N SER A 616 -17.67 -30.55 -20.41
CA SER A 616 -17.11 -30.39 -19.04
C SER A 616 -16.60 -28.98 -18.74
N SER A 617 -16.43 -28.13 -19.75
CA SER A 617 -15.95 -26.76 -19.59
C SER A 617 -16.88 -25.91 -18.73
N SER A 618 -16.31 -25.01 -17.92
CA SER A 618 -17.08 -24.24 -16.94
C SER A 618 -16.49 -22.85 -16.71
N ALA A 619 -17.34 -21.96 -16.22
CA ALA A 619 -16.99 -20.61 -15.78
C ALA A 619 -17.88 -20.29 -14.57
N PHE A 620 -17.28 -19.85 -13.47
CA PHE A 620 -18.03 -19.52 -12.26
C PHE A 620 -17.31 -18.47 -11.41
N SER A 621 -18.05 -17.44 -11.03
CA SER A 621 -17.62 -16.37 -10.14
C SER A 621 -18.41 -16.36 -8.83
N GLY A 622 -17.70 -16.19 -7.71
CA GLY A 622 -18.27 -16.15 -6.37
C GLY A 622 -17.61 -15.12 -5.44
N TYR A 623 -18.18 -14.92 -4.26
CA TYR A 623 -17.64 -14.03 -3.23
C TYR A 623 -16.85 -14.82 -2.18
N ILE A 624 -15.62 -14.39 -1.90
CA ILE A 624 -14.84 -14.83 -0.74
C ILE A 624 -15.30 -14.07 0.51
N THR A 625 -15.38 -12.75 0.40
CA THR A 625 -15.91 -11.86 1.45
C THR A 625 -16.62 -10.67 0.84
N ARG A 626 -17.62 -10.15 1.55
CA ARG A 626 -18.39 -8.97 1.18
C ARG A 626 -18.57 -8.08 2.40
N ASP A 627 -17.50 -7.38 2.76
CA ASP A 627 -17.50 -6.41 3.85
C ASP A 627 -17.75 -4.98 3.32
N PRO A 628 -18.20 -4.04 4.17
CA PRO A 628 -18.39 -2.64 3.77
C PRO A 628 -17.10 -1.96 3.29
N ASP A 629 -15.93 -2.38 3.80
CA ASP A 629 -14.63 -1.80 3.47
C ASP A 629 -14.00 -2.45 2.23
N THR A 630 -14.20 -3.77 2.08
CA THR A 630 -13.50 -4.60 1.10
C THR A 630 -14.41 -5.74 0.63
N THR A 631 -14.45 -5.94 -0.68
CA THR A 631 -15.10 -7.10 -1.31
C THR A 631 -14.02 -7.92 -2.00
N ALA A 632 -13.99 -9.24 -1.77
CA ALA A 632 -13.09 -10.13 -2.47
C ALA A 632 -13.90 -11.21 -3.20
N THR A 633 -13.51 -11.47 -4.44
CA THR A 633 -14.19 -12.41 -5.35
C THR A 633 -13.21 -13.47 -5.82
N TYR A 634 -13.71 -14.66 -6.10
CA TYR A 634 -12.98 -15.70 -6.82
C TYR A 634 -13.68 -15.97 -8.14
N SER A 635 -12.91 -16.28 -9.18
CA SER A 635 -13.40 -16.75 -10.46
C SER A 635 -12.62 -18.00 -10.85
N LEU A 636 -13.32 -19.01 -11.37
CA LEU A 636 -12.73 -20.23 -11.89
C LEU A 636 -13.29 -20.50 -13.29
N ASP A 637 -12.44 -20.36 -14.29
CA ASP A 637 -12.74 -20.63 -15.69
C ASP A 637 -11.91 -21.83 -16.17
N ILE A 638 -12.57 -22.87 -16.69
CA ILE A 638 -11.94 -24.12 -17.12
C ILE A 638 -12.36 -24.47 -18.53
N LEU A 639 -11.36 -24.62 -19.40
CA LEU A 639 -11.50 -25.10 -20.76
C LEU A 639 -10.86 -26.49 -20.88
N TYR A 640 -11.65 -27.47 -21.30
CA TYR A 640 -11.19 -28.81 -21.65
C TYR A 640 -10.94 -28.95 -23.16
N SER A 641 -10.09 -29.89 -23.53
CA SER A 641 -10.03 -30.41 -24.90
C SER A 641 -11.15 -31.44 -25.14
N GLY A 642 -11.42 -31.78 -26.40
CA GLY A 642 -12.45 -32.75 -26.78
C GLY A 642 -12.22 -34.14 -26.17
N SER A 643 -10.95 -34.48 -25.88
CA SER A 643 -10.55 -35.71 -25.17
C SER A 643 -10.88 -35.71 -23.68
N GLY A 644 -11.34 -34.58 -23.12
CA GLY A 644 -11.64 -34.42 -21.70
C GLY A 644 -10.43 -34.07 -20.83
N ILE A 645 -9.28 -33.77 -21.44
CA ILE A 645 -8.08 -33.28 -20.72
C ILE A 645 -8.20 -31.78 -20.50
N LEU A 646 -7.68 -31.30 -19.36
CA LEU A 646 -7.60 -29.87 -19.08
C LEU A 646 -6.71 -29.17 -20.13
N ARG A 647 -7.26 -28.20 -20.87
CA ARG A 647 -6.47 -27.36 -21.77
C ARG A 647 -5.98 -26.09 -21.07
N ARG A 648 -6.88 -25.42 -20.35
CA ARG A 648 -6.58 -24.22 -19.57
C ARG A 648 -7.51 -24.11 -18.36
N SER A 649 -6.94 -23.90 -17.18
CA SER A 649 -7.67 -23.46 -15.98
C SER A 649 -7.18 -22.08 -15.59
N ASN A 650 -8.10 -21.17 -15.29
CA ASN A 650 -7.78 -19.84 -14.78
C ASN A 650 -8.54 -19.61 -13.47
N MET A 651 -7.77 -19.50 -12.38
CA MET A 651 -8.28 -19.14 -11.06
C MET A 651 -7.84 -17.72 -10.73
N ASP A 652 -8.80 -16.82 -10.58
CA ASP A 652 -8.57 -15.41 -10.26
C ASP A 652 -9.15 -15.05 -8.90
N ILE A 653 -8.37 -14.35 -8.10
CA ILE A 653 -8.81 -13.72 -6.85
C ILE A 653 -8.62 -12.22 -6.97
N MET A 654 -9.74 -11.49 -6.99
CA MET A 654 -9.78 -10.04 -7.07
C MET A 654 -10.18 -9.45 -5.72
N THR A 655 -9.51 -8.38 -5.32
CA THR A 655 -9.85 -7.61 -4.11
C THR A 655 -10.22 -6.19 -4.50
N PHE A 656 -11.39 -5.76 -4.06
CA PHE A 656 -11.94 -4.43 -4.31
C PHE A 656 -12.05 -3.66 -3.01
N SER A 657 -11.53 -2.43 -3.00
CA SER A 657 -11.76 -1.47 -1.93
C SER A 657 -12.17 -0.14 -2.54
N LYS A 658 -13.39 0.32 -2.24
CA LYS A 658 -14.02 1.47 -2.90
C LYS A 658 -13.99 1.30 -4.43
N ASP A 659 -13.52 2.29 -5.18
CA ASP A 659 -13.40 2.26 -6.64
C ASP A 659 -12.05 1.70 -7.13
N THR A 660 -11.33 0.97 -6.29
CA THR A 660 -9.99 0.46 -6.62
C THR A 660 -9.93 -1.05 -6.54
N GLN A 661 -9.31 -1.65 -7.55
CA GLN A 661 -9.13 -3.09 -7.67
C GLN A 661 -7.65 -3.46 -7.50
N LEU A 662 -7.43 -4.65 -6.96
CA LEU A 662 -6.13 -5.29 -6.83
C LEU A 662 -6.28 -6.73 -7.29
N HIS A 663 -5.47 -7.16 -8.25
CA HIS A 663 -5.38 -8.55 -8.64
C HIS A 663 -4.51 -9.28 -7.61
N ALA A 664 -5.16 -9.87 -6.61
CA ALA A 664 -4.46 -10.43 -5.46
C ALA A 664 -3.68 -11.70 -5.84
N SER A 665 -4.34 -12.59 -6.58
CA SER A 665 -3.75 -13.83 -7.07
C SER A 665 -4.40 -14.23 -8.39
N GLN A 666 -3.60 -14.72 -9.32
CA GLN A 666 -4.02 -15.48 -10.49
C GLN A 666 -3.17 -16.73 -10.57
N VAL A 667 -3.80 -17.87 -10.82
CA VAL A 667 -3.11 -19.11 -11.15
C VAL A 667 -3.73 -19.65 -12.42
N VAL A 668 -2.92 -19.68 -13.48
CA VAL A 668 -3.28 -20.29 -14.76
C VAL A 668 -2.51 -21.59 -14.89
N ILE A 669 -3.21 -22.68 -15.17
CA ILE A 669 -2.61 -23.96 -15.53
C ILE A 669 -2.95 -24.21 -16.99
N GLU A 670 -1.93 -24.49 -17.80
CA GLU A 670 -2.07 -24.83 -19.21
C GLU A 670 -1.49 -26.21 -19.45
N ALA A 671 -2.19 -27.02 -20.23
CA ALA A 671 -1.72 -28.32 -20.68
C ALA A 671 -2.12 -28.58 -22.13
N GLN A 672 -1.31 -29.37 -22.84
CA GLN A 672 -1.52 -29.77 -24.24
C GLN A 672 -0.74 -31.04 -24.56
N GLY A 673 -1.16 -31.76 -25.61
CA GLY A 673 -0.45 -32.94 -26.12
C GLY A 673 -0.38 -34.08 -25.11
N LEU A 674 -1.37 -34.19 -24.21
CA LEU A 674 -1.47 -35.25 -23.20
C LEU A 674 -2.45 -36.36 -23.62
N GLU A 675 -3.12 -36.18 -24.76
CA GLU A 675 -4.09 -37.10 -25.34
C GLU A 675 -3.50 -38.49 -25.57
N SER A 676 -2.22 -38.55 -25.97
CA SER A 676 -1.48 -39.79 -26.19
C SER A 676 -1.35 -40.65 -24.93
N LEU A 677 -1.35 -40.05 -23.73
CA LEU A 677 -1.23 -40.77 -22.45
C LEU A 677 -2.46 -41.62 -22.12
N ILE A 678 -3.62 -41.21 -22.62
CA ILE A 678 -4.90 -41.88 -22.40
C ILE A 678 -5.43 -42.56 -23.66
N ALA A 679 -4.58 -42.70 -24.70
CA ALA A 679 -4.95 -43.22 -26.02
C ALA A 679 -6.14 -42.49 -26.67
N ALA A 680 -6.24 -41.17 -26.44
CA ALA A 680 -7.19 -40.29 -27.11
C ALA A 680 -6.54 -39.61 -28.32
N THR A 681 -7.36 -39.14 -29.26
CA THR A 681 -6.92 -38.33 -30.40
C THR A 681 -6.95 -36.85 -30.06
N ALA A 682 -5.97 -36.10 -30.55
CA ALA A 682 -5.95 -34.64 -30.45
C ALA A 682 -7.12 -34.01 -31.22
N ASP A 683 -7.49 -32.80 -30.84
CA ASP A 683 -8.49 -32.02 -31.54
C ASP A 683 -7.93 -31.40 -32.84
N GLU A 684 -8.80 -31.04 -33.78
CA GLU A 684 -8.41 -30.38 -35.04
C GLU A 684 -7.60 -29.09 -34.77
N GLY A 685 -6.39 -29.02 -35.33
CA GLY A 685 -5.42 -27.94 -35.10
C GLY A 685 -4.48 -28.14 -33.90
N GLU A 686 -4.59 -29.26 -33.19
CA GLU A 686 -3.76 -29.61 -32.04
C GLU A 686 -2.92 -30.89 -32.26
N GLU A 687 -2.92 -31.45 -33.47
CA GLU A 687 -2.25 -32.73 -33.81
C GLU A 687 -0.72 -32.68 -33.68
N ASP A 688 -0.11 -31.53 -34.01
CA ASP A 688 1.34 -31.33 -33.96
C ASP A 688 1.83 -30.75 -32.61
N LEU A 689 0.95 -30.65 -31.60
CA LEU A 689 1.33 -30.07 -30.31
C LEU A 689 2.15 -31.05 -29.47
N GLU A 690 3.35 -30.63 -29.11
CA GLU A 690 4.20 -31.34 -28.15
C GLU A 690 3.55 -31.36 -26.75
N SER A 691 3.68 -32.50 -26.04
CA SER A 691 3.24 -32.67 -24.66
C SER A 691 3.84 -31.59 -23.76
N PHE A 692 3.00 -30.75 -23.16
CA PHE A 692 3.44 -29.64 -22.32
C PHE A 692 2.45 -29.42 -21.17
N SER A 693 2.99 -29.07 -20.02
CA SER A 693 2.22 -28.54 -18.89
C SER A 693 3.00 -27.44 -18.19
N GLY A 694 2.32 -26.34 -17.88
CA GLY A 694 2.92 -25.19 -17.24
C GLY A 694 1.93 -24.43 -16.37
N MET A 695 2.49 -23.58 -15.51
CA MET A 695 1.75 -22.72 -14.61
C MET A 695 2.22 -21.27 -14.76
N SER A 696 1.29 -20.35 -14.90
CA SER A 696 1.55 -18.92 -14.90
C SER A 696 0.84 -18.28 -13.72
N ALA A 697 1.53 -17.39 -13.00
CA ALA A 697 1.00 -16.78 -11.79
C ALA A 697 1.08 -15.25 -11.84
N VAL A 698 0.05 -14.59 -11.32
CA VAL A 698 0.06 -13.16 -10.97
C VAL A 698 -0.13 -13.06 -9.48
N LEU A 699 0.74 -12.36 -8.78
CA LEU A 699 0.58 -12.05 -7.36
C LEU A 699 0.60 -10.53 -7.19
N PHE A 700 -0.41 -9.98 -6.52
CA PHE A 700 -0.49 -8.54 -6.22
C PHE A 700 -0.15 -7.62 -7.41
N ASP A 701 -0.86 -7.82 -8.53
CA ASP A 701 -0.67 -7.16 -9.83
C ASP A 701 0.64 -7.47 -10.60
N VAL A 702 1.55 -8.27 -10.04
CA VAL A 702 2.83 -8.64 -10.66
C VAL A 702 2.72 -10.01 -11.32
N GLN A 703 2.81 -10.05 -12.64
CA GLN A 703 3.02 -11.27 -13.42
C GLN A 703 4.41 -11.82 -13.10
N LEU A 704 4.45 -13.06 -12.63
CA LEU A 704 5.68 -13.82 -12.42
C LEU A 704 6.07 -14.56 -13.70
N ARG A 705 7.29 -15.08 -13.74
CA ARG A 705 7.75 -15.95 -14.81
C ARG A 705 6.90 -17.23 -14.81
N PRO A 706 6.35 -17.66 -15.96
CA PRO A 706 5.68 -18.95 -16.06
C PRO A 706 6.65 -20.10 -15.75
N VAL A 707 6.20 -21.06 -14.94
CA VAL A 707 6.96 -22.26 -14.59
C VAL A 707 6.49 -23.41 -15.47
N THR A 708 7.43 -24.11 -16.09
CA THR A 708 7.12 -25.30 -16.90
C THR A 708 7.24 -26.54 -16.02
N PHE A 709 6.16 -27.31 -15.89
CA PHE A 709 6.20 -28.59 -15.17
C PHE A 709 6.88 -29.67 -16.00
N PHE A 710 6.61 -29.74 -17.29
CA PHE A 710 7.38 -30.56 -18.22
C PHE A 710 7.18 -30.08 -19.65
N LYS A 711 8.14 -30.39 -20.52
CA LYS A 711 8.03 -30.18 -21.96
C LYS A 711 8.60 -31.35 -22.73
N GLY A 712 7.78 -31.92 -23.61
CA GLY A 712 8.09 -33.14 -24.34
C GLY A 712 7.74 -34.40 -23.55
N TYR A 713 7.48 -35.48 -24.28
CA TYR A 713 7.08 -36.77 -23.70
C TYR A 713 8.20 -37.40 -22.85
N SER A 714 9.47 -37.20 -23.21
CA SER A 714 10.62 -37.72 -22.47
C SER A 714 10.76 -37.11 -21.08
N ASP A 715 10.63 -35.78 -20.97
CA ASP A 715 10.69 -35.05 -19.70
C ASP A 715 9.49 -35.42 -18.80
N LEU A 716 8.29 -35.52 -19.39
CA LEU A 716 7.10 -36.00 -18.68
C LEU A 716 7.35 -37.38 -18.06
N MET A 717 7.80 -38.36 -18.84
CA MET A 717 8.03 -39.72 -18.33
C MET A 717 9.13 -39.73 -17.26
N SER A 718 10.19 -38.94 -17.43
CA SER A 718 11.25 -38.78 -16.42
C SER A 718 10.68 -38.28 -15.08
N LYS A 719 9.83 -37.24 -15.10
CA LYS A 719 9.20 -36.69 -13.90
C LYS A 719 8.17 -37.64 -13.30
N MET A 720 7.42 -38.36 -14.12
CA MET A 720 6.45 -39.36 -13.65
C MET A 720 7.11 -40.50 -12.87
N PHE A 721 8.25 -41.02 -13.34
CA PHE A 721 8.98 -42.09 -12.66
C PHE A 721 9.73 -41.62 -11.41
N THR A 722 9.95 -40.31 -11.26
CA THR A 722 10.63 -39.71 -10.12
C THR A 722 9.69 -39.02 -9.11
N ALA A 723 8.42 -38.84 -9.46
CA ALA A 723 7.42 -38.21 -8.60
C ALA A 723 7.07 -39.12 -7.41
N THR A 724 7.42 -38.69 -6.19
CA THR A 724 7.18 -39.44 -4.95
C THR A 724 5.81 -39.17 -4.31
N GLY A 725 4.90 -38.44 -4.97
CA GLY A 725 3.63 -37.98 -4.38
C GLY A 725 3.80 -36.87 -3.33
N ASP A 726 5.04 -36.50 -2.98
CA ASP A 726 5.33 -35.44 -2.03
C ASP A 726 5.03 -34.04 -2.62
N PRO A 727 4.55 -33.08 -1.81
CA PRO A 727 4.28 -31.72 -2.27
C PRO A 727 5.56 -31.00 -2.74
N ILE A 728 5.53 -30.47 -3.96
CA ILE A 728 6.58 -29.64 -4.54
C ILE A 728 6.29 -28.18 -4.19
N ASN A 729 7.24 -27.48 -3.56
CA ASN A 729 7.11 -26.05 -3.28
C ASN A 729 7.20 -25.26 -4.59
N VAL A 730 6.19 -24.44 -4.86
CA VAL A 730 6.09 -23.63 -6.09
C VAL A 730 6.48 -22.19 -5.82
N VAL A 731 5.94 -21.59 -4.75
CA VAL A 731 6.33 -20.26 -4.27
C VAL A 731 6.36 -20.29 -2.76
N LYS A 732 7.50 -19.94 -2.17
CA LYS A 732 7.64 -19.76 -0.72
C LYS A 732 8.33 -18.43 -0.51
N GLY A 733 7.90 -17.57 0.41
CA GLY A 733 8.61 -16.29 0.62
C GLY A 733 7.91 -15.30 1.53
N LEU A 734 8.65 -14.22 1.84
CA LEU A 734 8.17 -13.11 2.65
C LEU A 734 8.03 -11.85 1.79
N ILE A 735 6.86 -11.23 1.82
CA ILE A 735 6.52 -10.08 0.97
C ILE A 735 6.10 -8.90 1.84
N LEU A 736 6.70 -7.73 1.62
CA LEU A 736 6.25 -6.47 2.22
C LEU A 736 5.16 -5.83 1.34
N LEU A 737 3.89 -6.09 1.68
CA LEU A 737 2.73 -5.64 0.90
C LEU A 737 2.30 -4.20 1.21
N VAL A 738 2.17 -3.88 2.49
CA VAL A 738 1.77 -2.54 2.95
C VAL A 738 3.02 -1.89 3.53
N ASP A 739 3.27 -0.65 3.12
CA ASP A 739 4.40 0.11 3.64
C ASP A 739 4.13 1.59 3.46
N HIS A 740 3.91 2.24 4.59
CA HIS A 740 3.61 3.65 4.69
C HIS A 740 4.42 4.23 5.84
N SER A 741 5.12 5.31 5.56
CA SER A 741 5.86 6.08 6.55
C SER A 741 5.56 7.55 6.32
N GLN A 742 5.09 8.22 7.35
CA GLN A 742 4.81 9.64 7.33
C GLN A 742 5.34 10.29 8.61
N VAL A 743 6.14 11.35 8.44
CA VAL A 743 6.47 12.28 9.51
C VAL A 743 5.49 13.44 9.42
N ILE A 744 4.83 13.74 10.54
CA ILE A 744 3.84 14.79 10.66
C ILE A 744 4.36 15.81 11.67
N GLN A 745 4.62 17.02 11.18
CA GLN A 745 4.98 18.14 12.03
C GLN A 745 3.71 18.79 12.60
N LEU A 746 3.41 18.53 13.87
CA LEU A 746 2.24 19.08 14.55
C LEU A 746 2.44 20.58 14.77
N GLN A 747 1.33 21.32 14.77
CA GLN A 747 1.28 22.77 15.03
C GLN A 747 1.77 23.15 16.43
N SER A 748 1.74 22.20 17.38
CA SER A 748 2.35 22.35 18.70
C SER A 748 3.88 22.39 18.68
N GLY A 749 4.51 22.07 17.54
CA GLY A 749 5.97 21.89 17.42
C GLY A 749 6.43 20.46 17.68
N LEU A 750 5.54 19.59 18.16
CA LEU A 750 5.86 18.18 18.38
C LEU A 750 5.93 17.41 17.06
N ARG A 751 6.78 16.38 17.04
CA ARG A 751 6.92 15.50 15.89
C ARG A 751 6.08 14.25 16.11
N ALA A 752 5.18 13.98 15.18
CA ALA A 752 4.49 12.71 15.09
C ALA A 752 5.11 11.86 13.95
N SER A 753 5.19 10.55 14.15
CA SER A 753 5.51 9.59 13.10
C SER A 753 4.41 8.55 13.02
N ALA A 754 4.05 8.19 11.80
CA ALA A 754 3.10 7.13 11.51
C ALA A 754 3.74 6.12 10.57
N GLU A 755 3.81 4.88 11.01
CA GLU A 755 4.37 3.77 10.25
C GLU A 755 3.31 2.67 10.15
N PHE A 756 2.86 2.34 8.95
CA PHE A 756 2.01 1.17 8.70
C PHE A 756 2.76 0.21 7.80
N GLN A 757 2.93 -1.01 8.27
CA GLN A 757 3.62 -2.07 7.55
C GLN A 757 2.81 -3.35 7.58
N GLY A 758 2.75 -4.04 6.44
CA GLY A 758 2.04 -5.30 6.26
C GLY A 758 2.96 -6.32 5.59
N GLY A 759 3.27 -7.39 6.31
CA GLY A 759 4.05 -8.51 5.82
C GLY A 759 3.14 -9.68 5.53
N LEU A 760 3.37 -10.36 4.41
CA LEU A 760 2.76 -11.62 4.07
C LEU A 760 3.85 -12.67 3.95
N ALA A 761 3.71 -13.76 4.68
CA ALA A 761 4.41 -14.99 4.36
C ALA A 761 3.50 -15.86 3.50
N ILE A 762 4.03 -16.38 2.40
CA ILE A 762 3.30 -17.25 1.48
C ILE A 762 4.06 -18.56 1.27
N ASP A 763 3.32 -19.66 1.19
CA ASP A 763 3.80 -21.00 0.93
C ASP A 763 2.76 -21.73 0.06
N ILE A 764 3.01 -21.71 -1.25
CA ILE A 764 2.25 -22.42 -2.28
C ILE A 764 3.01 -23.69 -2.61
N SER A 765 2.35 -24.83 -2.41
CA SER A 765 2.87 -26.15 -2.75
C SER A 765 1.85 -26.92 -3.57
N GLY A 766 2.33 -27.74 -4.51
CA GLY A 766 1.52 -28.60 -5.36
C GLY A 766 1.89 -30.06 -5.18
N GLY A 767 0.90 -30.92 -4.93
CA GLY A 767 1.04 -32.37 -4.94
C GLY A 767 0.22 -32.97 -6.07
N MET A 768 0.73 -34.03 -6.70
CA MET A 768 -0.01 -34.79 -7.70
C MET A 768 0.20 -36.28 -7.47
N GLU A 769 -0.91 -36.98 -7.31
CA GLU A 769 -1.01 -38.43 -7.32
C GLU A 769 -1.68 -38.85 -8.62
N PHE A 770 -1.06 -39.77 -9.35
CA PHE A 770 -1.57 -40.24 -10.62
C PHE A 770 -1.39 -41.75 -10.73
N SER A 771 -2.48 -42.47 -11.01
CA SER A 771 -2.45 -43.92 -11.23
C SER A 771 -3.19 -44.29 -12.50
N LEU A 772 -2.43 -44.78 -13.49
CA LEU A 772 -3.00 -45.37 -14.71
C LEU A 772 -3.78 -46.66 -14.41
N TRP A 773 -3.36 -47.42 -13.39
CA TRP A 773 -3.99 -48.68 -13.04
C TRP A 773 -5.38 -48.48 -12.43
N TYR A 774 -5.49 -47.58 -11.45
CA TYR A 774 -6.77 -47.22 -10.84
C TYR A 774 -7.58 -46.25 -11.71
N ARG A 775 -6.97 -45.65 -12.73
CA ARG A 775 -7.56 -44.61 -13.59
C ARG A 775 -8.06 -43.41 -12.79
N GLU A 776 -7.26 -43.03 -11.79
CA GLU A 776 -7.54 -41.93 -10.89
C GLU A 776 -6.36 -40.97 -10.83
N SER A 777 -6.68 -39.68 -10.71
CA SER A 777 -5.70 -38.64 -10.44
C SER A 777 -6.23 -37.70 -9.36
N LYS A 778 -5.37 -37.37 -8.41
CA LYS A 778 -5.65 -36.37 -7.39
C LYS A 778 -4.56 -35.32 -7.42
N THR A 779 -4.96 -34.07 -7.59
CA THR A 779 -4.05 -32.91 -7.55
C THR A 779 -4.46 -32.04 -6.38
N SER A 780 -3.50 -31.64 -5.56
CA SER A 780 -3.70 -30.70 -4.46
C SER A 780 -2.79 -29.50 -4.64
N VAL A 781 -3.35 -28.31 -4.58
CA VAL A 781 -2.61 -27.05 -4.51
C VAL A 781 -2.91 -26.41 -3.17
N ASN A 782 -1.94 -26.46 -2.27
CA ASN A 782 -2.08 -25.93 -0.92
C ASN A 782 -1.46 -24.54 -0.87
N ASN A 783 -2.27 -23.52 -0.59
CA ASN A 783 -1.83 -22.15 -0.42
C ASN A 783 -1.95 -21.75 1.05
N LYS A 784 -0.82 -21.70 1.75
CA LYS A 784 -0.74 -21.24 3.14
C LYS A 784 -0.19 -19.83 3.16
N GLY A 785 -0.87 -18.94 3.89
CA GLY A 785 -0.51 -17.53 3.98
C GLY A 785 -0.66 -16.99 5.40
N ALA A 786 0.39 -16.37 5.93
CA ALA A 786 0.33 -15.62 7.18
C ALA A 786 0.51 -14.13 6.93
N MET A 787 -0.54 -13.36 7.19
CA MET A 787 -0.52 -11.91 7.02
C MET A 787 -0.47 -11.22 8.38
N VAL A 788 0.47 -10.29 8.54
CA VAL A 788 0.60 -9.44 9.72
C VAL A 788 0.63 -7.99 9.28
N VAL A 789 -0.24 -7.16 9.83
CA VAL A 789 -0.19 -5.71 9.64
C VAL A 789 0.00 -5.05 10.99
N THR A 790 0.92 -4.08 11.03
CA THR A 790 1.23 -3.25 12.18
C THR A 790 1.15 -1.79 11.78
N GLY A 791 0.37 -1.00 12.50
CA GLY A 791 0.28 0.45 12.40
C GLY A 791 0.75 1.05 13.71
N ASN A 792 1.90 1.72 13.71
CA ASN A 792 2.47 2.37 14.88
C ASN A 792 2.47 3.87 14.66
N VAL A 793 1.76 4.60 15.53
CA VAL A 793 1.74 6.05 15.54
C VAL A 793 2.35 6.54 16.83
N THR A 794 3.39 7.36 16.73
CA THR A 794 4.15 7.85 17.88
C THR A 794 4.31 9.36 17.84
N VAL A 795 4.29 9.99 19.00
CA VAL A 795 4.61 11.42 19.15
C VAL A 795 5.80 11.50 20.10
N ASP A 796 6.90 12.01 19.57
CA ASP A 796 8.20 11.99 20.22
C ASP A 796 8.69 13.40 20.51
N MET A 797 9.20 13.60 21.72
CA MET A 797 9.92 14.80 22.14
C MET A 797 11.30 14.47 22.69
N ASP A 798 11.88 13.31 22.33
CA ASP A 798 13.15 12.69 22.79
C ASP A 798 13.21 12.35 24.30
N PHE A 799 12.57 13.15 25.14
CA PHE A 799 12.53 12.98 26.59
C PHE A 799 11.29 12.21 27.06
N VAL A 800 10.20 12.34 26.31
CA VAL A 800 8.91 11.69 26.52
C VAL A 800 8.42 11.17 25.18
N ARG A 801 7.93 9.94 25.18
CA ARG A 801 7.35 9.33 23.99
C ARG A 801 5.98 8.77 24.33
N ALA A 802 5.01 9.05 23.48
CA ALA A 802 3.69 8.41 23.53
C ALA A 802 3.45 7.70 22.21
N GLY A 803 2.81 6.53 22.26
CA GLY A 803 2.51 5.76 21.06
C GLY A 803 1.28 4.90 21.18
N VAL A 804 0.72 4.59 20.02
CA VAL A 804 -0.35 3.62 19.82
C VAL A 804 0.05 2.72 18.66
N GLU A 805 0.10 1.43 18.95
CA GLU A 805 0.31 0.38 17.97
C GLU A 805 -1.00 -0.41 17.81
N VAL A 806 -1.53 -0.43 16.60
CA VAL A 806 -2.63 -1.30 16.18
C VAL A 806 -2.05 -2.39 15.30
N SER A 807 -2.34 -3.65 15.59
CA SER A 807 -1.92 -4.75 14.72
C SER A 807 -3.00 -5.80 14.57
N PHE A 808 -2.95 -6.51 13.45
CA PHE A 808 -3.69 -7.75 13.27
C PHE A 808 -2.80 -8.80 12.63
N GLU A 809 -3.10 -10.05 12.94
CA GLU A 809 -2.47 -11.21 12.32
C GLU A 809 -3.53 -12.26 11.97
N THR A 810 -3.30 -12.94 10.86
CA THR A 810 -4.15 -14.03 10.36
C THR A 810 -3.30 -15.06 9.65
N GLU A 811 -3.64 -16.33 9.82
CA GLU A 811 -2.93 -17.48 9.25
C GLU A 811 -3.91 -18.30 8.42
N ALA A 812 -4.14 -17.92 7.17
CA ALA A 812 -5.11 -18.56 6.31
C ALA A 812 -4.47 -19.70 5.50
N ALA A 813 -5.25 -20.75 5.25
CA ALA A 813 -4.91 -21.77 4.27
C ALA A 813 -6.10 -21.97 3.32
N LEU A 814 -5.82 -22.00 2.04
CA LEU A 814 -6.77 -22.27 0.97
C LEU A 814 -6.21 -23.43 0.14
N ASP A 815 -6.90 -24.54 0.18
CA ASP A 815 -6.52 -25.76 -0.51
C ASP A 815 -7.44 -25.96 -1.71
N PHE A 816 -6.87 -26.15 -2.89
CA PHE A 816 -7.59 -26.49 -4.11
C PHE A 816 -7.31 -27.94 -4.47
N ILE A 817 -8.33 -28.79 -4.36
CA ILE A 817 -8.22 -30.22 -4.58
C ILE A 817 -9.01 -30.57 -5.83
N THR A 818 -8.37 -31.28 -6.76
CA THR A 818 -9.02 -31.82 -7.95
C THR A 818 -8.89 -33.33 -7.93
N THR A 819 -10.03 -34.02 -7.93
CA THR A 819 -10.11 -35.48 -8.03
C THR A 819 -10.72 -35.84 -9.38
N VAL A 820 -9.97 -36.59 -10.18
CA VAL A 820 -10.37 -37.04 -11.51
C VAL A 820 -10.44 -38.56 -11.53
N LYS A 821 -11.60 -39.12 -11.87
CA LYS A 821 -11.75 -40.54 -12.23
C LYS A 821 -11.98 -40.63 -13.74
N PHE A 822 -10.98 -41.14 -14.46
CA PHE A 822 -10.97 -41.21 -15.91
C PHE A 822 -11.22 -42.62 -16.45
N SER A 823 -12.03 -43.40 -15.74
CA SER A 823 -12.38 -44.78 -16.13
C SER A 823 -13.33 -44.87 -17.32
N GLN A 824 -14.26 -43.92 -17.44
CA GLN A 824 -15.24 -43.78 -18.53
C GLN A 824 -15.38 -42.30 -18.93
N TYR A 825 -15.56 -42.03 -20.22
CA TYR A 825 -15.83 -40.69 -20.72
C TYR A 825 -17.35 -40.39 -20.69
N PRO A 826 -17.79 -39.19 -20.26
CA PRO A 826 -16.99 -38.07 -19.75
C PRO A 826 -16.41 -38.36 -18.37
N PHE A 827 -15.17 -37.93 -18.14
CA PHE A 827 -14.47 -38.15 -16.87
C PHE A 827 -15.23 -37.52 -15.70
N LEU A 828 -15.22 -38.19 -14.55
CA LEU A 828 -15.74 -37.60 -13.31
C LEU A 828 -14.68 -36.69 -12.72
N VAL A 829 -14.93 -35.39 -12.76
CA VAL A 829 -14.07 -34.37 -12.17
C VAL A 829 -14.79 -33.74 -10.99
N CYS A 830 -14.21 -33.87 -9.79
CA CYS A 830 -14.66 -33.13 -8.62
C CYS A 830 -13.56 -32.17 -8.18
N MET A 831 -13.91 -30.89 -8.13
CA MET A 831 -13.04 -29.83 -7.64
C MET A 831 -13.60 -29.28 -6.33
N GLN A 832 -12.72 -29.11 -5.36
CA GLN A 832 -13.00 -28.55 -4.05
C GLN A 832 -12.07 -27.37 -3.81
N MET A 833 -12.64 -26.27 -3.32
CA MET A 833 -11.88 -25.13 -2.85
C MET A 833 -12.19 -24.97 -1.36
N GLU A 834 -11.26 -25.45 -0.55
CA GLU A 834 -11.43 -25.58 0.89
C GLU A 834 -10.67 -24.48 1.61
N LYS A 835 -11.38 -23.68 2.40
CA LYS A 835 -10.78 -22.70 3.30
C LYS A 835 -10.70 -23.32 4.67
N ALA A 836 -9.48 -23.57 5.15
CA ALA A 836 -9.27 -24.09 6.49
C ALA A 836 -9.77 -23.11 7.57
N GLN A 837 -10.07 -23.62 8.75
CA GLN A 837 -10.33 -22.78 9.92
C GLN A 837 -9.04 -22.06 10.34
N PHE A 838 -9.11 -20.74 10.55
CA PHE A 838 -7.93 -19.96 10.89
C PHE A 838 -8.12 -18.97 12.04
N PRO A 839 -7.07 -18.71 12.85
CA PRO A 839 -7.12 -17.69 13.89
C PRO A 839 -7.03 -16.29 13.28
N PHE A 840 -7.86 -15.39 13.78
CA PHE A 840 -7.77 -13.96 13.52
C PHE A 840 -7.52 -13.22 14.84
N ARG A 841 -6.40 -12.52 14.97
CA ARG A 841 -6.02 -11.85 16.22
C ARG A 841 -5.76 -10.38 15.97
N GLN A 842 -6.29 -9.54 16.85
CA GLN A 842 -6.09 -8.09 16.84
C GLN A 842 -5.45 -7.67 18.16
N PHE A 843 -4.47 -6.79 18.08
CA PHE A 843 -3.81 -6.22 19.24
C PHE A 843 -3.83 -4.69 19.17
N LEU A 844 -4.05 -4.08 20.33
CA LEU A 844 -3.93 -2.65 20.56
C LEU A 844 -2.97 -2.47 21.73
N THR A 845 -1.79 -1.91 21.44
CA THR A 845 -0.80 -1.56 22.44
C THR A 845 -0.71 -0.05 22.52
N LYS A 846 -1.01 0.51 23.69
CA LYS A 846 -0.81 1.92 23.98
C LYS A 846 0.34 2.05 24.96
N TYR A 847 1.26 2.98 24.73
CA TYR A 847 2.40 3.15 25.61
C TYR A 847 2.82 4.60 25.78
N GLU A 848 3.45 4.86 26.92
CA GLU A 848 4.16 6.10 27.21
C GLU A 848 5.48 5.78 27.90
N SER A 849 6.55 6.48 27.56
CA SER A 849 7.86 6.23 28.14
C SER A 849 8.63 7.52 28.36
N LEU A 850 9.42 7.55 29.43
CA LEU A 850 10.41 8.57 29.71
C LEU A 850 11.81 8.06 29.38
N ALA A 851 12.72 8.95 28.99
CA ALA A 851 14.14 8.63 28.82
C ALA A 851 14.80 8.06 30.11
N SER A 852 14.22 8.35 31.28
CA SER A 852 14.62 7.81 32.59
C SER A 852 14.32 6.31 32.80
N GLY A 853 13.63 5.64 31.87
CA GLY A 853 13.26 4.22 31.95
C GLY A 853 11.87 3.93 32.53
N LYS A 854 11.20 4.93 33.13
CA LYS A 854 9.78 4.82 33.54
C LYS A 854 8.89 4.67 32.30
N HIS A 855 8.03 3.64 32.29
CA HIS A 855 7.15 3.35 31.17
C HIS A 855 5.76 2.92 31.64
N TYR A 856 4.77 3.17 30.79
CA TYR A 856 3.40 2.69 30.90
C TYR A 856 3.06 1.94 29.62
N ILE A 857 2.49 0.75 29.76
CA ILE A 857 2.04 -0.07 28.62
C ILE A 857 0.65 -0.61 28.96
N SER A 858 -0.29 -0.44 28.04
CA SER A 858 -1.60 -1.08 28.07
C SER A 858 -1.76 -1.91 26.80
N ARG A 859 -2.07 -3.20 26.95
CA ARG A 859 -2.32 -4.11 25.83
C ARG A 859 -3.74 -4.64 25.93
N LYS A 860 -4.51 -4.49 24.85
CA LYS A 860 -5.81 -5.12 24.66
C LYS A 860 -5.70 -6.03 23.44
N GLY A 861 -6.21 -7.26 23.55
CA GLY A 861 -6.20 -8.23 22.46
C GLY A 861 -7.60 -8.78 22.24
N ARG A 862 -7.98 -8.99 20.97
CA ARG A 862 -9.18 -9.74 20.59
C ARG A 862 -8.73 -10.92 19.74
N ARG A 863 -9.17 -12.12 20.08
CA ARG A 863 -8.92 -13.33 19.31
C ARG A 863 -10.25 -13.88 18.85
N GLU A 864 -10.34 -14.11 17.56
CA GLU A 864 -11.47 -14.73 16.91
C GLU A 864 -10.96 -15.93 16.13
N ILE A 865 -11.84 -16.88 15.87
CA ILE A 865 -11.53 -17.99 14.98
C ILE A 865 -12.53 -17.91 13.84
N VAL A 866 -12.01 -17.76 12.62
CA VAL A 866 -12.83 -17.73 11.42
C VAL A 866 -13.12 -19.19 11.04
N PRO A 867 -14.40 -19.60 10.92
CA PRO A 867 -14.75 -20.97 10.59
C PRO A 867 -14.24 -21.33 9.19
N GLY A 868 -13.81 -22.58 9.06
CA GLY A 868 -13.52 -23.16 7.76
C GLY A 868 -14.80 -23.28 6.93
N SER A 869 -14.65 -23.30 5.61
CA SER A 869 -15.76 -23.41 4.68
C SER A 869 -15.28 -23.90 3.32
N GLU A 870 -16.11 -24.63 2.60
CA GLU A 870 -15.91 -24.84 1.17
C GLU A 870 -16.57 -23.70 0.38
N PHE A 871 -15.91 -23.27 -0.69
CA PHE A 871 -16.50 -22.33 -1.63
C PHE A 871 -17.18 -23.09 -2.77
N PRO A 872 -18.47 -22.82 -3.05
CA PRO A 872 -19.16 -23.51 -4.13
C PRO A 872 -18.54 -23.13 -5.49
N LEU A 873 -18.49 -24.09 -6.39
CA LEU A 873 -18.17 -23.85 -7.80
C LEU A 873 -19.48 -23.91 -8.60
N HIS A 874 -19.40 -24.16 -9.90
CA HIS A 874 -20.59 -24.37 -10.73
C HIS A 874 -21.37 -25.63 -10.30
N GLN A 875 -22.69 -25.62 -10.53
CA GLN A 875 -23.59 -26.68 -10.06
C GLN A 875 -23.25 -28.08 -10.60
N GLU A 876 -22.71 -28.17 -11.82
CA GLU A 876 -22.34 -29.46 -12.43
C GLU A 876 -21.17 -30.10 -11.68
N ASN A 877 -20.18 -29.32 -11.22
CA ASN A 877 -19.13 -29.80 -10.34
C ASN A 877 -19.71 -30.39 -9.04
N SER A 878 -20.67 -29.72 -8.40
CA SER A 878 -21.32 -30.27 -7.20
C SER A 878 -22.04 -31.59 -7.49
N ASN A 879 -22.63 -31.73 -8.68
CA ASN A 879 -23.26 -32.99 -9.10
C ASN A 879 -22.22 -34.10 -9.36
N MET A 880 -21.04 -33.76 -9.90
CA MET A 880 -19.94 -34.70 -10.07
C MET A 880 -19.33 -35.11 -8.72
N CYS A 881 -19.10 -34.17 -7.80
CA CYS A 881 -18.62 -34.45 -6.45
C CYS A 881 -19.55 -35.40 -5.69
N LYS A 882 -20.88 -35.25 -5.82
CA LYS A 882 -21.84 -36.21 -5.23
C LYS A 882 -21.65 -37.63 -5.73
N LYS A 883 -21.24 -37.82 -6.99
CA LYS A 883 -20.94 -39.16 -7.55
C LYS A 883 -19.58 -39.67 -7.11
N VAL A 884 -18.59 -38.78 -7.00
CA VAL A 884 -17.24 -39.15 -6.53
C VAL A 884 -17.27 -39.58 -5.06
N PHE A 885 -18.12 -38.96 -4.24
CA PHE A 885 -18.26 -39.22 -2.80
C PHE A 885 -19.54 -39.99 -2.41
N SER A 886 -20.20 -40.69 -3.34
CA SER A 886 -21.37 -41.50 -3.00
C SER A 886 -21.00 -42.73 -2.14
N GLU A 887 -21.86 -43.12 -1.19
CA GLU A 887 -21.67 -44.13 -0.12
C GLU A 887 -21.28 -45.57 -0.54
N GLY A 888 -20.87 -45.81 -1.79
CA GLY A 888 -20.34 -47.09 -2.27
C GLY A 888 -18.90 -47.04 -2.78
N SER A 889 -18.19 -45.92 -2.61
CA SER A 889 -16.74 -45.82 -2.86
C SER A 889 -16.00 -45.92 -1.53
N ASP A 890 -15.44 -47.10 -1.24
CA ASP A 890 -14.64 -47.36 -0.04
C ASP A 890 -13.56 -46.29 0.14
N TRP A 891 -13.62 -45.57 1.26
CA TRP A 891 -12.53 -44.79 1.85
C TRP A 891 -12.04 -45.52 3.10
#